data_AF-A0AAU7WAI8-F1
#
_entry.id   AF-A0AAU7WAI8-F1
#
_cell.length_a   1.000
_cell.length_b   1.000
_cell.length_c   1.000
_cell.angle_alpha   90.00
_cell.angle_beta   90.00
_cell.angle_gamma   90.00
#
_symmetry.space_group_name_H-M   'P 1'
#
loop_
_entity.id
_entity.type
_entity.pdbx_description
1 polymer ?
#
loop_
_entity_poly.entity_id
_entity_poly.type
_entity_poly.pdbx_seq_one_letter_code
_entity_poly.pdbx_strand_id
1 'polypeptide(L)'
;MHRRTARRLTGVALATTGALAIGMLGAAPAQAAPETINLVTVNDFHGRIERDGAAGGVAALATAVNQFRASNPNTVFAAAGDLIGASTFTSFIQQDVPTIEALNAAGLDVSAAGNHEFDQGWADLQGRVQDLADWEYISSNVFLKGTDDTALAESWTTTLPNGVTMGFVGAVTEELPSLVSPAGIADLEVRDIVTSVNAAAGRLSDDDPANGEADIVVLLVHEGAATTSIASATDPASAFGQIVLGASDDIDAIVSGHTHLAYNHVIDGRPVISSGQYGEKFSNMVIQYDPVTDELLSMQNTVYDAAIKDARGNVIGYNYTEDPALAALVAGYKADADVLGAVELGDITADFNRALQPDVDANGNPVPGKTAESRGAESTLGNFVADVQLWSANQDGQADIAFMNPGGLRTNLAYAPDGTVTYREAANVQPFANTLFTLTLTGAQVKQVLEEQWQPAGASRPFLKLGVSAGLEYTFDPAAPAGSHITGITFNGAPLDPAGSYRIVANSFLAAGGDNFPTLPKGTDRSDTGKVDLQSMVDWFAANGVATPDLAQRSVGVHLSGPDADGYDPGDQLTVDLSALDFSTTEPAAGEVVVTLGGVELGRSTIDRTLVRLVDGVGTASITAAIPAGLYGSQELVVSVPATGTEARLTVELNPEPVDTFVFGIANKLITSSTQPVTYSGVVVADGGAAPVGTITVMDRGTMMATMELTADANGRFSVDLGTMDRGVHLLRVEFSGGPGFEDARSLPFPVIVKR
;
A
#
# COMPACT_ATOMS: atom_id res chain seq x y z
N MET A 1 47.47 4.33 -4.30
CA MET A 1 48.82 3.95 -3.81
C MET A 1 49.75 5.17 -3.84
N HIS A 2 49.88 5.92 -2.74
CA HIS A 2 51.10 6.68 -2.41
C HIS A 2 51.13 6.90 -0.89
N ARG A 3 52.31 6.64 -0.32
CA ARG A 3 52.54 6.25 1.08
C ARG A 3 52.55 7.44 2.03
N ARG A 4 51.74 7.37 3.10
CA ARG A 4 51.92 8.16 4.33
C ARG A 4 53.13 7.65 5.11
N THR A 5 54.07 8.54 5.45
CA THR A 5 55.10 8.27 6.46
C THR A 5 54.88 9.15 7.68
N ALA A 6 54.47 8.53 8.78
CA ALA A 6 54.48 9.11 10.11
C ALA A 6 55.93 9.20 10.63
N ARG A 7 56.32 10.33 11.23
CA ARG A 7 57.50 10.41 12.09
C ARG A 7 57.19 11.16 13.38
N ARG A 8 57.59 10.48 14.46
CA ARG A 8 57.49 10.81 15.87
C ARG A 8 58.28 12.08 16.23
N LEU A 9 57.69 12.93 17.06
CA LEU A 9 58.39 13.98 17.81
C LEU A 9 58.99 13.38 19.09
N THR A 10 60.30 13.56 19.27
CA THR A 10 61.00 13.35 20.53
C THR A 10 61.47 14.72 21.01
N GLY A 11 61.01 15.13 22.20
CA GLY A 11 61.42 16.38 22.82
C GLY A 11 62.84 16.32 23.38
N VAL A 12 63.53 17.46 23.33
CA VAL A 12 64.65 17.80 24.20
C VAL A 12 64.51 19.27 24.57
N ALA A 13 64.43 19.52 25.88
CA ALA A 13 64.55 20.84 26.49
C ALA A 13 66.04 21.18 26.70
N LEU A 14 66.43 22.43 26.50
CA LEU A 14 67.55 23.06 27.20
C LEU A 14 67.40 24.59 27.24
N ALA A 15 68.00 25.18 28.27
CA ALA A 15 67.60 26.42 28.92
C ALA A 15 68.31 27.70 28.42
N THR A 16 67.59 28.82 28.60
CA THR A 16 68.03 30.20 28.97
C THR A 16 69.31 30.81 28.40
N THR A 17 69.18 31.94 27.69
CA THR A 17 69.71 33.27 28.11
C THR A 17 69.28 34.37 27.13
N GLY A 18 68.93 35.54 27.66
CA GLY A 18 68.38 36.66 26.89
C GLY A 18 69.41 37.49 26.12
N ALA A 19 68.96 38.03 24.99
CA ALA A 19 69.49 39.24 24.38
C ALA A 19 68.37 39.92 23.58
N LEU A 20 68.14 41.20 23.88
CA LEU A 20 67.25 42.12 23.19
C LEU A 20 67.59 42.16 21.69
N ALA A 21 66.69 41.68 20.84
CA ALA A 21 66.71 41.95 19.41
C ALA A 21 65.35 42.53 19.02
N ILE A 22 65.35 43.79 18.58
CA ILE A 22 64.21 44.47 17.98
C ILE A 22 63.92 43.75 16.65
N GLY A 23 63.08 42.73 16.71
CA GLY A 23 62.53 42.07 15.54
C GLY A 23 61.27 42.81 15.11
N MET A 24 61.25 43.29 13.86
CA MET A 24 60.01 43.61 13.18
C MET A 24 59.17 42.31 13.16
N LEU A 25 58.19 42.21 14.06
CA LEU A 25 57.11 41.25 13.95
C LEU A 25 56.32 41.67 12.71
N GLY A 26 56.64 41.05 11.57
CA GLY A 26 55.68 40.98 10.47
C GLY A 26 54.40 40.40 11.05
N ALA A 27 53.31 41.16 10.97
CA ALA A 27 51.99 40.62 11.23
C ALA A 27 51.84 39.42 10.28
N ALA A 28 51.85 38.21 10.84
CA ALA A 28 51.34 37.06 10.11
C ALA A 28 49.91 37.42 9.67
N PRO A 29 49.51 37.14 8.42
CA PRO A 29 48.11 37.31 8.05
C PRO A 29 47.29 36.53 9.08
N ALA A 30 46.35 37.22 9.73
CA ALA A 30 45.38 36.55 10.58
C ALA A 30 44.64 35.58 9.67
N GLN A 31 44.90 34.28 9.82
CA GLN A 31 44.15 33.26 9.12
C GLN A 31 42.69 33.43 9.56
N ALA A 32 41.79 33.65 8.61
CA ALA A 32 40.37 33.75 8.91
C ALA A 32 39.96 32.48 9.68
N ALA A 33 39.19 32.65 10.75
CA ALA A 33 38.70 31.50 11.49
C ALA A 33 37.70 30.74 10.61
N PRO A 34 37.55 29.41 10.79
CA PRO A 34 36.46 28.67 10.18
C PRO A 34 35.12 29.37 10.42
N GLU A 35 34.33 29.47 9.36
CA GLU A 35 33.03 30.10 9.38
C GLU A 35 31.95 29.07 9.75
N THR A 36 31.02 29.48 10.62
CA THR A 36 29.89 28.66 11.02
C THR A 36 28.65 29.05 10.23
N ILE A 37 28.00 28.06 9.62
CA ILE A 37 26.75 28.21 8.86
C ILE A 37 25.68 27.33 9.51
N ASN A 38 24.46 27.83 9.59
CA ASN A 38 23.29 27.03 9.98
C ASN A 38 22.42 26.78 8.75
N LEU A 39 22.05 25.53 8.55
CA LEU A 39 21.00 25.15 7.61
C LEU A 39 19.82 24.58 8.41
N VAL A 40 18.78 25.39 8.54
CA VAL A 40 17.53 25.00 9.19
C VAL A 40 16.62 24.36 8.15
N THR A 41 16.06 23.19 8.43
CA THR A 41 15.25 22.46 7.44
C THR A 41 13.94 21.90 7.97
N VAL A 42 12.95 21.86 7.09
CA VAL A 42 11.66 21.17 7.26
C VAL A 42 11.28 20.39 6.00
N ASN A 43 10.31 19.50 6.11
CA ASN A 43 9.73 18.75 5.00
C ASN A 43 8.31 18.32 5.41
N ASP A 44 7.46 18.02 4.43
CA ASP A 44 6.12 17.47 4.65
C ASP A 44 5.27 18.31 5.62
N PHE A 45 5.33 19.64 5.46
CA PHE A 45 4.63 20.58 6.33
C PHE A 45 3.12 20.54 6.13
N HIS A 46 2.64 20.22 4.92
CA HIS A 46 1.24 20.04 4.55
C HIS A 46 0.29 21.11 5.13
N GLY A 47 0.67 22.37 5.10
CA GLY A 47 -0.17 23.46 5.61
C GLY A 47 -0.60 23.34 7.08
N ARG A 48 0.19 22.71 7.95
CA ARG A 48 -0.05 22.72 9.42
C ARG A 48 0.41 24.05 10.04
N ILE A 49 -0.25 25.13 9.65
CA ILE A 49 0.08 26.49 10.10
C ILE A 49 -0.27 26.75 11.58
N GLU A 50 -1.24 26.03 12.11
CA GLU A 50 -1.70 26.11 13.50
C GLU A 50 -0.91 25.17 14.43
N ARG A 51 -0.91 25.47 15.73
CA ARG A 51 -0.53 24.51 16.76
C ARG A 51 -1.62 23.47 16.94
N ASP A 52 -1.26 22.21 16.74
CA ASP A 52 -2.15 21.10 17.03
C ASP A 52 -1.35 19.84 17.37
N GLY A 53 -1.69 19.21 18.49
CA GLY A 53 -0.96 18.05 19.00
C GLY A 53 0.55 18.30 19.08
N ALA A 54 1.33 17.51 18.32
CA ALA A 54 2.79 17.64 18.29
C ALA A 54 3.28 18.75 17.34
N ALA A 55 2.44 19.26 16.44
CA ALA A 55 2.79 20.30 15.48
C ALA A 55 2.96 21.65 16.18
N GLY A 56 4.10 22.29 15.97
CA GLY A 56 4.42 23.58 16.60
C GLY A 56 3.69 24.78 16.01
N GLY A 57 3.11 24.63 14.81
CA GLY A 57 2.61 25.72 13.98
C GLY A 57 3.73 26.58 13.38
N VAL A 58 3.41 27.28 12.30
CA VAL A 58 4.38 28.10 11.54
C VAL A 58 4.92 29.27 12.36
N ALA A 59 4.12 29.84 13.27
CA ALA A 59 4.53 30.94 14.15
C ALA A 59 5.61 30.54 15.16
N ALA A 60 5.60 29.31 15.66
CA ALA A 60 6.65 28.81 16.53
C ALA A 60 7.91 28.43 15.74
N LEU A 61 7.73 27.86 14.55
CA LEU A 61 8.83 27.57 13.63
C LEU A 61 9.57 28.84 13.23
N ALA A 62 8.86 29.90 12.85
CA ALA A 62 9.44 31.21 12.54
C ALA A 62 10.25 31.76 13.73
N THR A 63 9.76 31.60 14.95
CA THR A 63 10.53 31.98 16.15
C THR A 63 11.82 31.17 16.28
N ALA A 64 11.78 29.86 16.02
CA ALA A 64 12.97 29.01 16.04
C ALA A 64 13.99 29.46 14.97
N VAL A 65 13.57 29.64 13.72
CA VAL A 65 14.43 30.12 12.62
C VAL A 65 15.04 31.49 12.97
N ASN A 66 14.24 32.42 13.49
CA ASN A 66 14.70 33.74 13.87
C ASN A 66 15.70 33.71 15.03
N GLN A 67 15.60 32.75 15.96
CA GLN A 67 16.62 32.56 17.00
C GLN A 67 17.96 32.11 16.39
N PHE A 68 17.95 31.20 15.41
CA PHE A 68 19.17 30.81 14.69
C PHE A 68 19.76 31.99 13.93
N ARG A 69 18.95 32.71 13.13
CA ARG A 69 19.38 33.92 12.40
C ARG A 69 19.94 35.01 13.31
N ALA A 70 19.34 35.23 14.48
CA ALA A 70 19.84 36.19 15.45
C ALA A 70 21.18 35.76 16.09
N SER A 71 21.39 34.46 16.28
CA SER A 71 22.63 33.91 16.84
C SER A 71 23.75 33.81 15.80
N ASN A 72 23.40 33.60 14.53
CA ASN A 72 24.30 33.45 13.41
C ASN A 72 23.63 33.98 12.13
N PRO A 73 24.08 35.11 11.57
CA PRO A 73 23.50 35.66 10.34
C PRO A 73 23.76 34.79 9.11
N ASN A 74 24.71 33.86 9.16
CA ASN A 74 24.94 32.86 8.11
C ASN A 74 23.96 31.68 8.31
N THR A 75 22.66 31.95 8.20
CA THR A 75 21.61 30.94 8.39
C THR A 75 20.69 30.90 7.17
N VAL A 76 20.50 29.72 6.59
CA VAL A 76 19.51 29.44 5.53
C VAL A 76 18.38 28.61 6.12
N PHE A 77 17.14 28.93 5.76
CA PHE A 77 15.96 28.13 6.03
C PHE A 77 15.47 27.50 4.72
N ALA A 78 15.57 26.17 4.62
CA ALA A 78 15.22 25.42 3.42
C ALA A 78 14.18 24.34 3.68
N ALA A 79 13.52 23.84 2.64
CA ALA A 79 12.58 22.73 2.75
C ALA A 79 12.74 21.65 1.66
N ALA A 80 12.33 20.42 1.98
CA ALA A 80 12.37 19.30 1.03
C ALA A 80 10.96 18.90 0.55
N GLY A 81 10.13 19.87 0.16
CA GLY A 81 8.83 19.63 -0.48
C GLY A 81 7.67 19.26 0.45
N ASP A 82 6.48 19.13 -0.16
CA ASP A 82 5.17 18.91 0.49
C ASP A 82 4.87 19.95 1.57
N LEU A 83 5.08 21.22 1.22
CA LEU A 83 4.73 22.34 2.07
C LEU A 83 3.22 22.59 2.06
N ILE A 84 2.61 22.39 0.90
CA ILE A 84 1.17 22.52 0.62
C ILE A 84 0.58 21.16 0.22
N GLY A 85 -0.74 21.10 -0.03
CA GLY A 85 -1.44 19.86 -0.36
C GLY A 85 -1.51 18.86 0.80
N ALA A 86 -2.47 17.93 0.74
CA ALA A 86 -2.97 17.17 1.90
C ALA A 86 -3.19 18.05 3.17
N SER A 87 -3.53 19.32 2.93
CA SER A 87 -3.45 20.39 3.91
C SER A 87 -4.53 20.31 4.98
N THR A 88 -4.28 20.96 6.13
CA THR A 88 -5.32 21.13 7.15
C THR A 88 -6.48 21.99 6.62
N PHE A 89 -7.67 21.87 7.23
CA PHE A 89 -8.87 22.60 6.80
C PHE A 89 -8.62 24.08 6.50
N THR A 90 -7.99 24.78 7.45
CA THR A 90 -7.74 26.21 7.36
C THR A 90 -6.95 26.59 6.10
N SER A 91 -5.97 25.78 5.74
CA SER A 91 -5.12 26.01 4.58
C SER A 91 -5.79 25.55 3.28
N PHE A 92 -6.28 24.31 3.21
CA PHE A 92 -6.80 23.78 1.95
C PHE A 92 -8.05 24.55 1.48
N ILE A 93 -8.95 24.95 2.39
CA ILE A 93 -10.21 25.63 2.01
C ILE A 93 -9.97 27.01 1.39
N GLN A 94 -8.76 27.54 1.58
CA GLN A 94 -8.27 28.80 1.04
C GLN A 94 -7.15 28.57 0.02
N GLN A 95 -7.15 27.40 -0.65
CA GLN A 95 -6.20 27.04 -1.71
C GLN A 95 -4.74 27.14 -1.27
N ASP A 96 -4.43 26.83 -0.01
CA ASP A 96 -3.08 26.91 0.56
C ASP A 96 -2.44 28.31 0.57
N VAL A 97 -3.17 29.37 0.23
CA VAL A 97 -2.73 30.76 0.41
C VAL A 97 -2.27 31.03 1.86
N PRO A 98 -2.98 30.56 2.91
CA PRO A 98 -2.53 30.74 4.29
C PRO A 98 -1.17 30.09 4.57
N THR A 99 -0.88 28.94 3.96
CA THR A 99 0.38 28.23 4.13
C THR A 99 1.53 29.01 3.49
N ILE A 100 1.34 29.42 2.23
CA ILE A 100 2.38 30.10 1.45
C ILE A 100 2.73 31.45 2.10
N GLU A 101 1.73 32.27 2.41
CA GLU A 101 1.99 33.57 3.04
C GLU A 101 2.62 33.45 4.43
N ALA A 102 2.24 32.42 5.21
CA ALA A 102 2.84 32.22 6.52
C ALA A 102 4.30 31.76 6.42
N LEU A 103 4.66 30.96 5.40
CA LEU A 103 6.05 30.57 5.14
C LEU A 103 6.88 31.72 4.55
N ASN A 104 6.30 32.58 3.71
CA ASN A 104 6.91 33.84 3.28
C ASN A 104 7.30 34.69 4.51
N ALA A 105 6.36 34.87 5.43
CA ALA A 105 6.61 35.67 6.64
C ALA A 105 7.51 34.95 7.68
N ALA A 106 7.60 33.62 7.65
CA ALA A 106 8.64 32.86 8.37
C ALA A 106 10.03 33.01 7.72
N GLY A 107 10.08 33.50 6.48
CA GLY A 107 11.27 33.71 5.68
C GLY A 107 11.89 32.39 5.23
N LEU A 108 11.11 31.52 4.59
CA LEU A 108 11.66 30.37 3.85
C LEU A 108 12.50 30.89 2.67
N ASP A 109 13.69 30.33 2.47
CA ASP A 109 14.64 30.80 1.44
C ASP A 109 14.54 29.97 0.15
N VAL A 110 14.36 28.64 0.27
CA VAL A 110 14.29 27.71 -0.87
C VAL A 110 13.54 26.43 -0.49
N SER A 111 12.87 25.80 -1.46
CA SER A 111 12.31 24.45 -1.27
C SER A 111 12.48 23.60 -2.51
N ALA A 112 12.76 22.30 -2.35
CA ALA A 112 12.38 21.35 -3.39
C ALA A 112 10.85 21.36 -3.57
N ALA A 113 10.36 21.07 -4.77
CA ALA A 113 8.98 20.62 -4.91
C ALA A 113 8.85 19.20 -4.34
N GLY A 114 7.72 18.91 -3.71
CA GLY A 114 7.25 17.56 -3.39
C GLY A 114 6.13 17.15 -4.35
N ASN A 115 5.50 16.00 -4.10
CA ASN A 115 4.42 15.56 -4.96
C ASN A 115 3.15 16.39 -4.73
N HIS A 116 2.88 16.84 -3.51
CA HIS A 116 1.65 17.56 -3.18
C HIS A 116 1.63 19.00 -3.71
N GLU A 117 2.78 19.58 -4.08
CA GLU A 117 2.82 20.81 -4.89
C GLU A 117 2.14 20.65 -6.26
N PHE A 118 1.99 19.42 -6.78
CA PHE A 118 1.34 19.12 -8.06
C PHE A 118 -0.11 18.63 -7.91
N ASP A 119 -0.72 18.65 -6.70
CA ASP A 119 -2.09 18.17 -6.46
C ASP A 119 -3.12 18.86 -7.38
N GLN A 120 -2.97 20.18 -7.56
CA GLN A 120 -3.83 20.99 -8.44
C GLN A 120 -3.29 21.08 -9.89
N GLY A 121 -2.26 20.30 -10.20
CA GLY A 121 -1.62 20.21 -11.51
C GLY A 121 -0.48 21.20 -11.74
N TRP A 122 0.30 20.95 -12.79
CA TRP A 122 1.48 21.74 -13.16
C TRP A 122 1.18 23.23 -13.39
N ALA A 123 0.04 23.54 -14.02
CA ALA A 123 -0.34 24.92 -14.30
C ALA A 123 -0.61 25.74 -13.02
N ASP A 124 -1.09 25.09 -11.96
CA ASP A 124 -1.31 25.75 -10.67
C ASP A 124 0.02 26.00 -9.94
N LEU A 125 0.93 25.01 -9.98
CA LEU A 125 2.28 25.16 -9.43
C LEU A 125 3.04 26.29 -10.14
N GLN A 126 3.12 26.24 -11.47
CA GLN A 126 3.85 27.21 -12.29
C GLN A 126 3.30 28.63 -12.17
N GLY A 127 1.98 28.76 -12.01
CA GLY A 127 1.31 30.05 -11.88
C GLY A 127 1.12 30.42 -10.42
N ARG A 128 -0.04 30.06 -9.87
CA ARG A 128 -0.51 30.55 -8.58
C ARG A 128 0.46 30.29 -7.43
N VAL A 129 1.03 29.09 -7.34
CA VAL A 129 1.88 28.72 -6.19
C VAL A 129 3.24 29.44 -6.27
N GLN A 130 3.95 29.35 -7.40
CA GLN A 130 5.23 30.07 -7.57
C GLN A 130 5.06 31.59 -7.52
N ASP A 131 3.96 32.15 -8.03
CA ASP A 131 3.69 33.60 -7.97
C ASP A 131 3.42 34.11 -6.55
N LEU A 132 2.92 33.24 -5.65
CA LEU A 132 2.65 33.59 -4.25
C LEU A 132 3.84 33.34 -3.33
N ALA A 133 4.73 32.42 -3.68
CA ALA A 133 5.91 32.07 -2.88
C ALA A 133 7.01 33.13 -3.04
N ASP A 134 7.53 33.64 -1.91
CA ASP A 134 8.70 34.53 -1.90
C ASP A 134 10.03 33.74 -2.01
N TRP A 135 9.97 32.42 -2.15
CA TRP A 135 11.09 31.49 -2.29
C TRP A 135 11.08 30.77 -3.65
N GLU A 136 12.22 30.22 -4.05
CA GLU A 136 12.33 29.42 -5.28
C GLU A 136 11.96 27.95 -5.02
N TYR A 137 11.11 27.40 -5.88
CA TYR A 137 10.84 25.96 -5.95
C TYR A 137 11.80 25.29 -6.94
N ILE A 138 12.56 24.29 -6.47
CA ILE A 138 13.57 23.61 -7.28
C ILE A 138 13.24 22.13 -7.56
N SER A 139 13.58 21.67 -8.76
CA SER A 139 13.59 20.26 -9.16
C SER A 139 14.43 20.05 -10.42
N SER A 140 15.44 19.18 -10.33
CA SER A 140 16.33 18.83 -11.44
C SER A 140 15.82 17.67 -12.30
N ASN A 141 14.90 16.85 -11.78
CA ASN A 141 14.48 15.60 -12.42
C ASN A 141 13.08 15.67 -13.08
N VAL A 142 12.43 16.83 -13.05
CA VAL A 142 11.13 17.04 -13.70
C VAL A 142 11.32 17.95 -14.92
N PHE A 143 11.01 17.44 -16.10
CA PHE A 143 11.26 18.09 -17.39
C PHE A 143 9.97 18.45 -18.09
N LEU A 144 10.02 19.51 -18.91
CA LEU A 144 8.99 19.75 -19.91
C LEU A 144 9.08 18.68 -20.99
N LYS A 145 7.98 17.96 -21.19
CA LYS A 145 7.93 16.76 -22.02
C LYS A 145 8.37 17.04 -23.45
N GLY A 146 9.29 16.20 -23.95
CA GLY A 146 9.84 16.32 -25.30
C GLY A 146 10.92 17.39 -25.45
N THR A 147 11.41 17.94 -24.33
CA THR A 147 12.54 18.88 -24.28
C THR A 147 13.60 18.37 -23.30
N ASP A 148 14.73 19.08 -23.20
CA ASP A 148 15.72 18.91 -22.11
C ASP A 148 15.66 20.06 -21.10
N ASP A 149 14.59 20.86 -21.15
CA ASP A 149 14.36 21.95 -20.20
C ASP A 149 13.67 21.40 -18.95
N THR A 150 14.21 21.70 -17.77
CA THR A 150 13.54 21.39 -16.50
C THR A 150 12.29 22.25 -16.34
N ALA A 151 11.25 21.69 -15.74
CA ALA A 151 9.98 22.39 -15.51
C ALA A 151 10.13 23.46 -14.41
N LEU A 152 10.91 23.15 -13.37
CA LEU A 152 11.33 24.06 -12.31
C LEU A 152 12.81 24.40 -12.46
N ALA A 153 13.31 25.38 -11.71
CA ALA A 153 14.74 25.60 -11.60
C ALA A 153 15.41 24.33 -11.06
N GLU A 154 16.49 23.87 -11.67
CA GLU A 154 17.17 22.65 -11.21
C GLU A 154 17.86 22.84 -9.86
N SER A 155 18.30 24.07 -9.61
CA SER A 155 19.07 24.47 -8.45
C SER A 155 18.82 25.94 -8.08
N TRP A 156 19.25 26.31 -6.88
CA TRP A 156 19.23 27.67 -6.37
C TRP A 156 20.47 27.92 -5.50
N THR A 157 21.05 29.11 -5.57
CA THR A 157 22.26 29.48 -4.81
C THR A 157 22.06 30.75 -3.98
N THR A 158 22.77 30.85 -2.87
CA THR A 158 22.80 32.05 -2.03
C THR A 158 24.17 32.28 -1.40
N THR A 159 24.68 33.50 -1.53
CA THR A 159 25.93 33.92 -0.89
C THR A 159 25.62 34.54 0.47
N LEU A 160 26.18 33.93 1.51
CA LEU A 160 25.98 34.32 2.90
C LEU A 160 26.81 35.56 3.27
N PRO A 161 26.49 36.26 4.38
CA PRO A 161 27.24 37.44 4.83
C PRO A 161 28.75 37.23 5.04
N ASN A 162 29.18 36.00 5.31
CA ASN A 162 30.59 35.61 5.42
C ASN A 162 31.29 35.37 4.06
N GLY A 163 30.56 35.45 2.95
CA GLY A 163 31.07 35.24 1.59
C GLY A 163 31.00 33.81 1.07
N VAL A 164 30.58 32.84 1.90
CA VAL A 164 30.39 31.44 1.47
C VAL A 164 29.08 31.33 0.69
N THR A 165 29.11 30.64 -0.46
CA THR A 165 27.95 30.40 -1.30
C THR A 165 27.43 28.99 -1.10
N MET A 166 26.17 28.88 -0.68
CA MET A 166 25.46 27.61 -0.60
C MET A 166 24.66 27.39 -1.87
N GLY A 167 24.76 26.19 -2.45
CA GLY A 167 23.95 25.70 -3.55
C GLY A 167 22.99 24.62 -3.10
N PHE A 168 21.81 24.61 -3.69
CA PHE A 168 20.76 23.64 -3.42
C PHE A 168 20.31 23.02 -4.73
N VAL A 169 20.27 21.69 -4.81
CA VAL A 169 19.73 20.94 -5.94
C VAL A 169 18.43 20.29 -5.51
N GLY A 170 17.39 20.36 -6.35
CA GLY A 170 16.08 19.80 -6.06
C GLY A 170 15.83 18.46 -6.74
N ALA A 171 15.00 17.60 -6.16
CA ALA A 171 14.38 16.47 -6.87
C ALA A 171 13.04 16.06 -6.23
N VAL A 172 12.14 15.55 -7.07
CA VAL A 172 10.84 14.97 -6.69
C VAL A 172 10.90 13.45 -6.90
N THR A 173 10.22 12.66 -6.06
CA THR A 173 10.12 11.19 -6.24
C THR A 173 9.76 10.79 -7.67
N GLU A 174 10.38 9.70 -8.15
CA GLU A 174 10.06 9.10 -9.46
C GLU A 174 8.64 8.50 -9.49
N GLU A 175 8.02 8.30 -8.32
CA GLU A 175 6.62 7.89 -8.18
C GLU A 175 5.63 9.03 -8.46
N LEU A 176 6.08 10.27 -8.71
CA LEU A 176 5.18 11.41 -8.97
C LEU A 176 4.02 11.08 -9.94
N PRO A 177 4.22 10.40 -11.08
CA PRO A 177 3.13 10.07 -12.00
C PRO A 177 2.07 9.11 -11.46
N SER A 178 2.35 8.36 -10.39
CA SER A 178 1.38 7.51 -9.70
C SER A 178 0.75 8.18 -8.47
N LEU A 179 1.30 9.31 -8.02
CA LEU A 179 0.92 10.03 -6.80
C LEU A 179 0.05 11.27 -7.04
N VAL A 180 0.08 11.81 -8.26
CA VAL A 180 -0.77 12.94 -8.65
C VAL A 180 -1.58 12.62 -9.89
N SER A 181 -2.54 13.47 -10.24
CA SER A 181 -3.34 13.31 -11.44
C SER A 181 -2.46 13.29 -12.71
N PRO A 182 -2.43 12.20 -13.49
CA PRO A 182 -1.71 12.13 -14.77
C PRO A 182 -2.12 13.21 -15.76
N ALA A 183 -3.37 13.69 -15.69
CA ALA A 183 -3.83 14.81 -16.51
C ALA A 183 -3.22 16.14 -16.05
N GLY A 184 -3.03 16.32 -14.74
CA GLY A 184 -2.42 17.51 -14.15
C GLY A 184 -0.93 17.68 -14.49
N ILE A 185 -0.25 16.60 -14.86
CA ILE A 185 1.18 16.59 -15.22
C ILE A 185 1.43 16.10 -16.66
N ALA A 186 0.44 16.16 -17.54
CA ALA A 186 0.52 15.56 -18.88
C ALA A 186 1.66 16.11 -19.76
N ASP A 187 2.07 17.35 -19.47
CA ASP A 187 3.14 18.10 -20.13
C ASP A 187 4.51 17.90 -19.48
N LEU A 188 4.60 17.06 -18.45
CA LEU A 188 5.83 16.79 -17.71
C LEU A 188 6.38 15.39 -18.02
N GLU A 189 7.68 15.25 -17.81
CA GLU A 189 8.42 14.00 -17.86
C GLU A 189 9.29 13.90 -16.61
N VAL A 190 9.06 12.87 -15.79
CA VAL A 190 9.89 12.58 -14.61
C VAL A 190 11.02 11.67 -15.04
N ARG A 191 12.26 12.10 -14.76
CA ARG A 191 13.50 11.39 -15.10
C ARG A 191 14.17 10.85 -13.84
N ASP A 192 15.15 9.98 -14.06
CA ASP A 192 15.98 9.36 -13.01
C ASP A 192 16.60 10.43 -12.10
N ILE A 193 16.38 10.30 -10.79
CA ILE A 193 16.83 11.28 -9.80
C ILE A 193 18.35 11.32 -9.77
N VAL A 194 19.03 10.18 -9.65
CA VAL A 194 20.50 10.11 -9.49
C VAL A 194 21.22 10.82 -10.63
N THR A 195 20.81 10.54 -11.87
CA THR A 195 21.38 11.15 -13.08
C THR A 195 21.15 12.66 -13.09
N SER A 196 19.92 13.10 -12.75
CA SER A 196 19.54 14.50 -12.80
C SER A 196 20.21 15.34 -11.71
N VAL A 197 20.22 14.85 -10.46
CA VAL A 197 20.82 15.58 -9.33
C VAL A 197 22.33 15.66 -9.44
N ASN A 198 23.00 14.61 -9.90
CA ASN A 198 24.44 14.64 -10.12
C ASN A 198 24.83 15.58 -11.26
N ALA A 199 24.00 15.67 -12.31
CA ALA A 199 24.24 16.62 -13.40
C ALA A 199 24.07 18.08 -12.95
N ALA A 200 23.07 18.36 -12.12
CA ALA A 200 22.84 19.70 -11.57
C ALA A 200 23.89 20.08 -10.52
N ALA A 201 24.25 19.15 -9.62
CA ALA A 201 25.33 19.36 -8.64
C ALA A 201 26.67 19.61 -9.33
N GLY A 202 27.00 18.83 -10.36
CA GLY A 202 28.21 19.03 -11.15
C GLY A 202 28.28 20.40 -11.84
N ARG A 203 27.14 21.00 -12.21
CA ARG A 203 27.10 22.38 -12.72
C ARG A 203 27.45 23.40 -11.63
N LEU A 204 26.97 23.23 -10.40
CA LEU A 204 27.30 24.14 -9.30
C LEU A 204 28.78 24.08 -8.85
N SER A 205 29.61 23.24 -9.47
CA SER A 205 31.00 22.99 -9.09
C SER A 205 31.94 22.84 -10.30
N ASP A 206 31.57 23.35 -11.48
CA ASP A 206 32.36 23.21 -12.72
C ASP A 206 33.23 24.42 -13.09
N ASP A 207 33.34 25.41 -12.20
CA ASP A 207 34.04 26.68 -12.40
C ASP A 207 33.43 27.56 -13.54
N ASP A 208 32.19 27.31 -13.97
CA ASP A 208 31.41 28.20 -14.85
C ASP A 208 30.50 29.16 -14.05
N PRO A 209 30.91 30.43 -13.83
CA PRO A 209 30.12 31.39 -13.06
C PRO A 209 28.75 31.73 -13.66
N ALA A 210 28.42 31.26 -14.87
CA ALA A 210 27.12 31.45 -15.49
C ALA A 210 25.99 30.62 -14.87
N ASN A 211 26.30 29.48 -14.24
CA ASN A 211 25.30 28.60 -13.61
C ASN A 211 25.16 28.83 -12.09
N GLY A 212 26.09 29.60 -11.51
CA GLY A 212 26.17 29.88 -10.08
C GLY A 212 27.00 28.84 -9.34
N GLU A 213 28.26 29.17 -9.07
CA GLU A 213 29.16 28.31 -8.28
C GLU A 213 28.75 28.25 -6.81
N ALA A 214 28.88 27.09 -6.20
CA ALA A 214 28.64 26.86 -4.78
C ALA A 214 29.85 26.25 -4.09
N ASP A 215 30.14 26.74 -2.89
CA ASP A 215 31.19 26.19 -2.01
C ASP A 215 30.68 24.95 -1.26
N ILE A 216 29.36 24.86 -1.06
CA ILE A 216 28.67 23.76 -0.38
C ILE A 216 27.40 23.44 -1.16
N VAL A 217 27.17 22.18 -1.54
CA VAL A 217 25.99 21.75 -2.28
C VAL A 217 25.11 20.81 -1.45
N VAL A 218 23.83 21.15 -1.31
CA VAL A 218 22.85 20.36 -0.57
C VAL A 218 21.77 19.84 -1.51
N LEU A 219 21.53 18.54 -1.52
CA LEU A 219 20.39 17.95 -2.19
C LEU A 219 19.14 18.07 -1.30
N LEU A 220 18.13 18.79 -1.78
CA LEU A 220 16.76 18.79 -1.25
C LEU A 220 15.95 17.80 -2.10
N VAL A 221 15.63 16.62 -1.55
CA VAL A 221 14.95 15.56 -2.28
C VAL A 221 13.63 15.17 -1.62
N HIS A 222 12.55 15.18 -2.39
CA HIS A 222 11.25 14.70 -1.94
C HIS A 222 11.08 13.20 -2.24
N GLU A 223 11.91 12.40 -1.57
CA GLU A 223 11.91 10.94 -1.52
C GLU A 223 12.49 10.55 -0.15
N GLY A 224 12.19 9.35 0.36
CA GLY A 224 12.63 8.96 1.70
C GLY A 224 12.70 7.47 1.97
N ALA A 225 13.31 7.11 3.10
CA ALA A 225 13.41 5.73 3.53
C ALA A 225 12.05 5.17 3.99
N ALA A 226 11.77 3.90 3.73
CA ALA A 226 10.54 3.23 4.17
C ALA A 226 10.46 2.99 5.68
N THR A 227 11.60 3.02 6.38
CA THR A 227 11.72 3.00 7.85
C THR A 227 12.82 3.97 8.30
N THR A 228 12.88 4.32 9.58
CA THR A 228 13.96 5.18 10.13
C THR A 228 15.29 4.44 10.34
N SER A 229 15.41 3.18 9.88
CA SER A 229 16.65 2.41 10.01
C SER A 229 17.63 2.79 8.90
N ILE A 230 18.92 2.89 9.25
CA ILE A 230 19.97 3.17 8.26
C ILE A 230 19.99 2.13 7.13
N ALA A 231 19.66 0.87 7.43
CA ALA A 231 19.58 -0.20 6.44
C ALA A 231 18.53 0.08 5.35
N SER A 232 17.40 0.68 5.73
CA SER A 232 16.37 1.12 4.77
C SER A 232 16.81 2.33 3.96
N ALA A 233 17.63 3.21 4.52
CA ALA A 233 18.20 4.36 3.81
C ALA A 233 19.36 4.00 2.87
N THR A 234 19.91 2.79 2.99
CA THR A 234 21.04 2.29 2.18
C THR A 234 20.70 0.99 1.44
N ASP A 235 19.42 0.66 1.27
CA ASP A 235 19.03 -0.53 0.50
C ASP A 235 19.15 -0.23 -1.00
N PRO A 236 20.10 -0.84 -1.73
CA PRO A 236 20.29 -0.59 -3.16
C PRO A 236 19.10 -1.03 -4.02
N ALA A 237 18.18 -1.83 -3.47
CA ALA A 237 16.95 -2.21 -4.15
C ALA A 237 15.81 -1.18 -3.97
N SER A 238 15.94 -0.22 -3.05
CA SER A 238 14.96 0.85 -2.81
C SER A 238 15.29 2.11 -3.61
N ALA A 239 14.28 2.89 -3.99
CA ALA A 239 14.46 4.17 -4.68
C ALA A 239 15.35 5.13 -3.88
N PHE A 240 15.04 5.35 -2.59
CA PHE A 240 15.83 6.23 -1.74
C PHE A 240 17.27 5.74 -1.52
N GLY A 241 17.48 4.43 -1.33
CA GLY A 241 18.82 3.88 -1.20
C GLY A 241 19.67 4.04 -2.46
N GLN A 242 19.06 3.98 -3.65
CA GLN A 242 19.75 4.29 -4.91
C GLN A 242 20.17 5.77 -4.98
N ILE A 243 19.33 6.69 -4.51
CA ILE A 243 19.66 8.13 -4.43
C ILE A 243 20.85 8.35 -3.48
N VAL A 244 20.77 7.82 -2.26
CA VAL A 244 21.81 8.00 -1.23
C VAL A 244 23.15 7.43 -1.69
N LEU A 245 23.15 6.22 -2.25
CA LEU A 245 24.37 5.54 -2.71
C LEU A 245 24.87 6.06 -4.07
N GLY A 246 24.00 6.70 -4.86
CA GLY A 246 24.29 7.20 -6.20
C GLY A 246 24.67 8.68 -6.28
N ALA A 247 24.39 9.47 -5.23
CA ALA A 247 24.76 10.88 -5.16
C ALA A 247 26.29 11.08 -5.24
N SER A 248 26.75 11.92 -6.18
CA SER A 248 28.17 12.19 -6.45
C SER A 248 28.86 12.87 -5.26
N ASP A 249 30.20 12.88 -5.26
CA ASP A 249 31.00 13.57 -4.23
C ASP A 249 30.78 15.10 -4.22
N ASP A 250 30.18 15.66 -5.28
CA ASP A 250 29.82 17.09 -5.35
C ASP A 250 28.61 17.44 -4.49
N ILE A 251 27.90 16.46 -3.93
CA ILE A 251 26.77 16.69 -3.01
C ILE A 251 27.28 16.48 -1.58
N ASP A 252 27.26 17.53 -0.77
CA ASP A 252 27.77 17.49 0.60
C ASP A 252 26.78 16.87 1.59
N ALA A 253 25.48 17.16 1.42
CA ALA A 253 24.41 16.69 2.30
C ALA A 253 23.11 16.38 1.54
N ILE A 254 22.29 15.50 2.12
CA ILE A 254 20.96 15.16 1.62
C ILE A 254 19.91 15.47 2.68
N VAL A 255 18.96 16.34 2.34
CA VAL A 255 17.76 16.64 3.11
C VAL A 255 16.58 16.02 2.37
N SER A 256 15.88 15.11 3.04
CA SER A 256 14.86 14.23 2.48
C SER A 256 13.47 14.45 3.09
N GLY A 257 12.43 13.95 2.41
CA GLY A 257 11.02 14.08 2.82
C GLY A 257 10.18 12.88 2.39
N HIS A 258 8.90 13.11 2.05
CA HIS A 258 7.94 12.17 1.44
C HIS A 258 7.42 11.07 2.36
N THR A 259 8.30 10.34 3.06
CA THR A 259 7.89 9.18 3.87
C THR A 259 7.45 9.53 5.28
N HIS A 260 7.53 10.83 5.65
CA HIS A 260 7.09 11.40 6.93
C HIS A 260 7.88 10.92 8.16
N LEU A 261 9.01 10.26 7.93
CA LEU A 261 9.84 9.66 8.97
C LEU A 261 10.98 10.59 9.39
N ALA A 262 11.10 10.86 10.69
CA ALA A 262 12.23 11.62 11.20
C ALA A 262 13.45 10.70 11.40
N TYR A 263 14.54 10.98 10.67
CA TYR A 263 15.82 10.29 10.81
C TYR A 263 17.00 11.23 10.61
N ASN A 264 18.14 10.88 11.22
CA ASN A 264 19.37 11.65 11.20
C ASN A 264 20.54 10.68 11.06
N HIS A 265 21.00 10.45 9.84
CA HIS A 265 22.06 9.50 9.51
C HIS A 265 23.31 10.22 9.01
N VAL A 266 24.43 9.53 9.12
CA VAL A 266 25.68 9.88 8.43
C VAL A 266 26.11 8.64 7.66
N ILE A 267 26.13 8.75 6.33
CA ILE A 267 26.39 7.64 5.41
C ILE A 267 27.60 8.04 4.59
N ASP A 268 28.69 7.27 4.70
CA ASP A 268 29.98 7.58 4.07
C ASP A 268 30.51 9.01 4.36
N GLY A 269 30.17 9.56 5.52
CA GLY A 269 30.57 10.91 5.94
C GLY A 269 29.60 12.02 5.53
N ARG A 270 28.62 11.71 4.67
CA ARG A 270 27.55 12.61 4.23
C ARG A 270 26.36 12.59 5.19
N PRO A 271 25.90 13.73 5.70
CA PRO A 271 24.63 13.82 6.41
C PRO A 271 23.44 13.47 5.50
N VAL A 272 22.56 12.59 5.99
CA VAL A 272 21.29 12.24 5.33
C VAL A 272 20.17 12.35 6.35
N ILE A 273 19.24 13.28 6.14
CA ILE A 273 18.31 13.72 7.17
C ILE A 273 16.88 13.88 6.64
N SER A 274 15.88 13.57 7.47
CA SER A 274 14.51 14.06 7.33
C SER A 274 14.00 14.54 8.70
N SER A 275 13.22 15.62 8.70
CA SER A 275 12.59 16.20 9.88
C SER A 275 11.24 15.55 10.22
N GLY A 276 10.83 14.48 9.55
CA GLY A 276 9.53 13.86 9.79
C GLY A 276 8.41 14.56 9.04
N GLN A 277 7.44 15.14 9.74
CA GLN A 277 6.24 15.71 9.10
C GLN A 277 5.59 16.84 9.93
N TYR A 278 4.69 17.57 9.28
CA TYR A 278 3.64 18.42 9.84
C TYR A 278 4.12 19.56 10.74
N GLY A 279 5.39 19.93 10.65
CA GLY A 279 6.00 20.89 11.58
C GLY A 279 6.04 20.38 13.03
N GLU A 280 5.96 19.06 13.25
CA GLU A 280 6.19 18.46 14.58
C GLU A 280 7.66 18.58 15.00
N LYS A 281 8.54 18.62 14.00
CA LYS A 281 9.97 18.79 14.17
C LYS A 281 10.53 19.65 13.04
N PHE A 282 11.71 20.18 13.28
CA PHE A 282 12.57 20.79 12.26
C PHE A 282 14.01 20.41 12.59
N SER A 283 14.94 20.67 11.68
CA SER A 283 16.34 20.32 11.89
C SER A 283 17.26 21.52 11.73
N ASN A 284 18.43 21.46 12.36
CA ASN A 284 19.51 22.41 12.10
C ASN A 284 20.81 21.65 11.86
N MET A 285 21.41 21.89 10.71
CA MET A 285 22.75 21.43 10.37
C MET A 285 23.74 22.57 10.58
N VAL A 286 24.65 22.38 11.53
CA VAL A 286 25.77 23.27 11.80
C VAL A 286 26.94 22.84 10.92
N ILE A 287 27.29 23.69 9.96
CA ILE A 287 28.35 23.47 8.99
C ILE A 287 29.54 24.35 9.40
N GLN A 288 30.74 23.75 9.42
CA GLN A 288 32.00 24.45 9.59
C GLN A 288 32.78 24.40 8.28
N TYR A 289 33.10 25.56 7.73
CA TYR A 289 33.74 25.70 6.43
C TYR A 289 34.92 26.69 6.53
N ASP A 290 36.05 26.36 5.91
CA ASP A 290 37.22 27.26 5.82
C ASP A 290 37.25 27.95 4.45
N PRO A 291 36.87 29.25 4.38
CA PRO A 291 36.82 29.99 3.12
C PRO A 291 38.21 30.36 2.58
N VAL A 292 39.29 30.12 3.33
CA VAL A 292 40.66 30.37 2.85
C VAL A 292 41.21 29.17 2.11
N THR A 293 40.93 27.97 2.61
CA THR A 293 41.37 26.71 1.99
C THR A 293 40.34 26.09 1.07
N ASP A 294 39.11 26.64 1.05
CA ASP A 294 37.97 26.08 0.34
C ASP A 294 37.72 24.62 0.78
N GLU A 295 37.60 24.43 2.10
CA GLU A 295 37.47 23.10 2.70
C GLU A 295 36.27 23.04 3.65
N LEU A 296 35.36 22.10 3.38
CA LEU A 296 34.33 21.68 4.32
C LEU A 296 34.97 20.89 5.47
N LEU A 297 34.90 21.43 6.69
CA LEU A 297 35.56 20.84 7.86
C LEU A 297 34.67 19.84 8.60
N SER A 298 33.37 20.15 8.76
CA SER A 298 32.41 19.26 9.41
C SER A 298 30.96 19.70 9.18
N MET A 299 30.03 18.74 9.21
CA MET A 299 28.60 18.99 9.30
C MET A 299 27.98 18.20 10.43
N GLN A 300 27.30 18.89 11.35
CA GLN A 300 26.66 18.27 12.51
C GLN A 300 25.19 18.64 12.54
N ASN A 301 24.34 17.63 12.45
CA ASN A 301 22.91 17.84 12.35
C ASN A 301 22.15 17.44 13.63
N THR A 302 21.17 18.25 14.01
CA THR A 302 20.28 18.03 15.14
C THR A 302 18.83 18.16 14.71
N VAL A 303 17.98 17.20 15.08
CA VAL A 303 16.51 17.25 14.91
C VAL A 303 15.89 17.76 16.20
N TYR A 304 15.05 18.78 16.11
CA TYR A 304 14.38 19.42 17.24
C TYR A 304 12.89 19.12 17.22
N ASP A 305 12.35 18.68 18.36
CA ASP A 305 10.90 18.62 18.57
C ASP A 305 10.32 20.03 18.74
N ALA A 306 9.18 20.29 18.09
CA ALA A 306 8.42 21.50 18.34
C ALA A 306 7.68 21.42 19.69
N ALA A 307 7.07 20.27 19.98
CA ALA A 307 6.32 20.02 21.20
C ALA A 307 7.19 19.45 22.34
N ILE A 308 6.84 19.82 23.58
CA ILE A 308 7.35 19.21 24.81
C ILE A 308 6.39 18.10 25.20
N LYS A 309 6.91 16.87 25.29
CA LYS A 309 6.12 15.69 25.66
C LYS A 309 6.47 15.22 27.08
N ASP A 310 5.48 14.75 27.83
CA ASP A 310 5.70 14.07 29.11
C ASP A 310 6.24 12.64 28.91
N ALA A 311 6.54 11.93 30.00
CA ALA A 311 7.04 10.55 29.94
C ALA A 311 6.07 9.53 29.32
N ARG A 312 4.80 9.92 29.11
CA ARG A 312 3.75 9.11 28.47
C ARG A 312 3.54 9.52 27.00
N GLY A 313 4.24 10.53 26.51
CA GLY A 313 4.14 11.05 25.15
C GLY A 313 3.06 12.12 24.97
N ASN A 314 2.39 12.56 26.04
CA ASN A 314 1.38 13.63 25.94
C ASN A 314 2.07 14.97 25.76
N VAL A 315 1.53 15.82 24.88
CA VAL A 315 2.03 17.18 24.69
C VAL A 315 1.63 18.04 25.89
N ILE A 316 2.62 18.65 26.53
CA ILE A 316 2.46 19.51 27.72
C ILE A 316 2.93 20.95 27.49
N GLY A 317 3.42 21.25 26.28
CA GLY A 317 3.87 22.58 25.89
C GLY A 317 4.63 22.54 24.56
N TYR A 318 5.28 23.65 24.22
CA TYR A 318 6.09 23.80 23.02
C TYR A 318 7.43 24.43 23.36
N ASN A 319 8.49 24.03 22.65
CA ASN A 319 9.87 24.50 22.91
C ASN A 319 10.09 25.96 22.51
N TYR A 320 9.29 26.46 21.57
CA TYR A 320 9.40 27.82 21.03
C TYR A 320 8.10 28.56 21.30
N THR A 321 8.16 29.85 21.61
CA THR A 321 6.97 30.72 21.65
C THR A 321 6.52 31.03 20.22
N GLU A 322 5.25 31.38 20.01
CA GLU A 322 4.79 31.84 18.69
C GLU A 322 5.23 33.28 18.43
N ASP A 323 5.62 33.57 17.20
CA ASP A 323 5.77 34.94 16.73
C ASP A 323 4.40 35.64 16.77
N PRO A 324 4.25 36.78 17.48
CA PRO A 324 2.95 37.41 17.66
C PRO A 324 2.29 37.91 16.36
N ALA A 325 3.07 38.36 15.38
CA ALA A 325 2.54 38.85 14.12
C ALA A 325 2.08 37.68 13.25
N LEU A 326 2.88 36.61 13.19
CA LEU A 326 2.54 35.43 12.41
C LEU A 326 1.36 34.65 13.03
N ALA A 327 1.29 34.58 14.36
CA ALA A 327 0.14 34.01 15.07
C ALA A 327 -1.15 34.80 14.77
N ALA A 328 -1.07 36.13 14.67
CA ALA A 328 -2.23 36.95 14.30
C ALA A 328 -2.66 36.73 12.85
N LEU A 329 -1.72 36.53 11.92
CA LEU A 329 -2.00 36.17 10.53
C LEU A 329 -2.74 34.82 10.45
N VAL A 330 -2.20 33.78 11.09
CA VAL A 330 -2.81 32.45 11.15
C VAL A 330 -4.20 32.49 11.78
N ALA A 331 -4.37 33.27 12.86
CA ALA A 331 -5.67 33.44 13.51
C ALA A 331 -6.72 34.09 12.60
N GLY A 332 -6.33 35.02 11.73
CA GLY A 332 -7.21 35.61 10.72
C GLY A 332 -7.70 34.56 9.72
N TYR A 333 -6.78 33.80 9.14
CA TYR A 333 -7.12 32.72 8.22
C TYR A 333 -7.98 31.64 8.85
N LYS A 334 -7.70 31.30 10.11
CA LYS A 334 -8.53 30.38 10.88
C LYS A 334 -9.95 30.90 11.04
N ALA A 335 -10.12 32.17 11.40
CA ALA A 335 -11.44 32.76 11.60
C ALA A 335 -12.28 32.73 10.31
N ASP A 336 -11.66 32.99 9.16
CA ASP A 336 -12.34 32.92 7.86
C ASP A 336 -12.73 31.48 7.51
N ALA A 337 -11.85 30.50 7.76
CA ALA A 337 -12.15 29.08 7.59
C ALA A 337 -13.25 28.60 8.56
N ASP A 338 -13.27 29.05 9.81
CA ASP A 338 -14.25 28.68 10.83
C ASP A 338 -15.68 29.00 10.41
N VAL A 339 -15.91 30.04 9.60
CA VAL A 339 -17.23 30.38 9.07
C VAL A 339 -17.81 29.25 8.22
N LEU A 340 -17.06 28.78 7.21
CA LEU A 340 -17.52 27.71 6.34
C LEU A 340 -17.46 26.36 7.04
N GLY A 341 -16.42 26.14 7.87
CA GLY A 341 -16.23 24.89 8.59
C GLY A 341 -17.35 24.57 9.58
N ALA A 342 -18.03 25.57 10.13
CA ALA A 342 -19.14 25.39 11.08
C ALA A 342 -20.49 25.07 10.44
N VAL A 343 -20.59 25.02 9.10
CA VAL A 343 -21.84 24.66 8.42
C VAL A 343 -22.19 23.20 8.73
N GLU A 344 -23.36 22.98 9.32
CA GLU A 344 -23.92 21.65 9.57
C GLU A 344 -24.39 21.02 8.25
N LEU A 345 -23.99 19.79 7.98
CA LEU A 345 -24.35 19.06 6.76
C LEU A 345 -25.51 18.08 7.00
N GLY A 346 -25.43 17.31 8.08
CA GLY A 346 -26.36 16.24 8.43
C GLY A 346 -25.86 15.50 9.67
N ASP A 347 -26.33 14.28 9.90
CA ASP A 347 -25.97 13.48 11.07
C ASP A 347 -25.39 12.11 10.70
N ILE A 348 -24.58 11.55 11.59
CA ILE A 348 -24.15 10.15 11.56
C ILE A 348 -24.65 9.42 12.81
N THR A 349 -24.82 8.10 12.76
CA THR A 349 -25.32 7.31 13.92
C THR A 349 -24.22 6.62 14.73
N ALA A 350 -23.01 6.54 14.19
CA ALA A 350 -21.81 5.99 14.80
C ALA A 350 -20.57 6.44 13.98
N ASP A 351 -19.36 6.20 14.50
CA ASP A 351 -18.12 6.53 13.80
C ASP A 351 -18.04 5.84 12.43
N PHE A 352 -17.62 6.57 11.40
CA PHE A 352 -17.07 5.97 10.18
C PHE A 352 -15.55 6.03 10.24
N ASN A 353 -14.92 4.87 10.38
CA ASN A 353 -13.49 4.78 10.63
C ASN A 353 -12.72 4.40 9.37
N ARG A 354 -11.48 4.89 9.29
CA ARG A 354 -10.41 4.28 8.50
C ARG A 354 -9.84 3.08 9.26
N ALA A 355 -9.25 2.14 8.53
CA ALA A 355 -8.69 0.95 9.15
C ALA A 355 -7.44 1.26 10.00
N LEU A 356 -7.15 0.36 10.95
CA LEU A 356 -5.98 0.41 11.83
C LEU A 356 -5.13 -0.85 11.70
N GLN A 357 -3.85 -0.71 12.02
CA GLN A 357 -2.87 -1.79 12.14
C GLN A 357 -1.98 -1.57 13.37
N PRO A 358 -1.22 -2.58 13.83
CA PRO A 358 -0.21 -2.38 14.85
C PRO A 358 0.84 -1.35 14.41
N ASP A 359 1.13 -0.39 15.29
CA ASP A 359 2.21 0.59 15.09
C ASP A 359 3.58 -0.09 15.29
N VAL A 360 4.63 0.47 14.69
CA VAL A 360 6.00 -0.08 14.79
C VAL A 360 7.03 0.97 15.18
N ASP A 361 8.07 0.51 15.86
CA ASP A 361 9.24 1.33 16.15
C ASP A 361 10.11 1.54 14.89
N ALA A 362 11.17 2.31 15.08
CA ALA A 362 12.19 2.62 14.08
C ALA A 362 12.81 1.39 13.37
N ASN A 363 12.76 0.22 14.01
CA ASN A 363 13.34 -1.03 13.54
C ASN A 363 12.26 -1.99 13.00
N GLY A 364 11.01 -1.55 12.89
CA GLY A 364 9.89 -2.36 12.43
C GLY A 364 9.29 -3.28 13.48
N ASN A 365 9.65 -3.16 14.77
CA ASN A 365 9.05 -3.98 15.82
C ASN A 365 7.71 -3.41 16.29
N PRO A 366 6.67 -4.24 16.51
CA PRO A 366 5.39 -3.76 17.04
C PRO A 366 5.56 -3.01 18.37
N VAL A 367 4.94 -1.84 18.48
CA VAL A 367 4.90 -1.07 19.73
C VAL A 367 3.66 -1.50 20.53
N PRO A 368 3.82 -2.16 21.70
CA PRO A 368 2.67 -2.67 22.44
C PRO A 368 1.66 -1.57 22.79
N GLY A 369 0.39 -1.79 22.43
CA GLY A 369 -0.71 -0.88 22.72
C GLY A 369 -0.78 0.37 21.84
N LYS A 370 0.07 0.49 20.80
CA LYS A 370 -0.03 1.55 19.80
C LYS A 370 -0.51 1.01 18.45
N THR A 371 -1.30 1.83 17.78
CA THR A 371 -1.87 1.55 16.46
C THR A 371 -1.57 2.71 15.51
N ALA A 372 -1.51 2.40 14.23
CA ALA A 372 -1.37 3.36 13.14
C ALA A 372 -2.49 3.13 12.12
N GLU A 373 -2.72 4.11 11.24
CA GLU A 373 -3.59 3.93 10.06
C GLU A 373 -3.15 2.69 9.26
N SER A 374 -4.11 1.89 8.82
CA SER A 374 -3.92 0.85 7.81
C SER A 374 -4.57 1.29 6.50
N ARG A 375 -3.78 1.28 5.43
CA ARG A 375 -4.32 1.34 4.05
C ARG A 375 -4.57 -0.05 3.46
N GLY A 376 -4.23 -1.09 4.23
CA GLY A 376 -4.26 -2.47 3.76
C GLY A 376 -5.52 -3.23 4.14
N ALA A 377 -6.41 -2.67 4.96
CA ALA A 377 -7.59 -3.36 5.47
C ALA A 377 -8.89 -2.61 5.16
N GLU A 378 -10.02 -3.34 5.11
CA GLU A 378 -11.33 -2.74 4.80
C GLU A 378 -11.76 -1.72 5.86
N SER A 379 -12.51 -0.70 5.46
CA SER A 379 -12.94 0.37 6.36
C SER A 379 -14.36 0.84 6.07
N THR A 380 -15.12 1.10 7.13
CA THR A 380 -16.50 1.61 7.05
C THR A 380 -16.55 2.96 6.32
N LEU A 381 -15.56 3.82 6.54
CA LEU A 381 -15.46 5.11 5.87
C LEU A 381 -15.20 4.98 4.37
N GLY A 382 -14.29 4.08 3.96
CA GLY A 382 -13.99 3.89 2.54
C GLY A 382 -15.19 3.38 1.75
N ASN A 383 -15.94 2.45 2.33
CA ASN A 383 -17.20 1.95 1.77
C ASN A 383 -18.26 3.05 1.68
N PHE A 384 -18.45 3.83 2.75
CA PHE A 384 -19.41 4.94 2.75
C PHE A 384 -19.07 6.02 1.72
N VAL A 385 -17.81 6.42 1.60
CA VAL A 385 -17.38 7.40 0.61
C VAL A 385 -17.57 6.87 -0.82
N ALA A 386 -17.32 5.58 -1.07
CA ALA A 386 -17.65 4.97 -2.35
C ALA A 386 -19.17 5.04 -2.64
N ASP A 387 -20.03 4.78 -1.64
CA ASP A 387 -21.49 4.91 -1.79
C ASP A 387 -21.93 6.35 -2.07
N VAL A 388 -21.34 7.34 -1.40
CA VAL A 388 -21.57 8.77 -1.65
C VAL A 388 -21.20 9.16 -3.08
N GLN A 389 -20.04 8.71 -3.56
CA GLN A 389 -19.58 8.99 -4.92
C GLN A 389 -20.46 8.31 -5.97
N LEU A 390 -20.90 7.06 -5.72
CA LEU A 390 -21.88 6.36 -6.55
C LEU A 390 -23.20 7.12 -6.62
N TRP A 391 -23.73 7.56 -5.47
CA TRP A 391 -24.95 8.36 -5.40
C TRP A 391 -24.81 9.66 -6.19
N SER A 392 -23.69 10.37 -6.01
CA SER A 392 -23.44 11.65 -6.65
C SER A 392 -23.38 11.53 -8.18
N ALA A 393 -22.65 10.54 -8.70
CA ALA A 393 -22.59 10.26 -10.14
C ALA A 393 -23.96 9.91 -10.75
N ASN A 394 -24.85 9.30 -9.97
CA ASN A 394 -26.20 8.93 -10.39
C ASN A 394 -27.24 10.06 -10.34
N GLN A 395 -26.92 11.25 -9.80
CA GLN A 395 -27.89 12.38 -9.83
C GLN A 395 -28.07 12.95 -11.24
N ASP A 396 -27.00 12.98 -12.04
CA ASP A 396 -26.98 13.59 -13.38
C ASP A 396 -26.44 12.64 -14.46
N GLY A 397 -26.24 11.37 -14.09
CA GLY A 397 -25.65 10.35 -14.93
C GLY A 397 -26.08 8.95 -14.50
N GLN A 398 -25.34 7.94 -14.97
CA GLN A 398 -25.50 6.55 -14.55
C GLN A 398 -24.12 6.01 -14.17
N ALA A 399 -24.04 5.35 -13.02
CA ALA A 399 -22.89 4.56 -12.58
C ALA A 399 -23.39 3.36 -11.78
N ASP A 400 -22.73 2.23 -11.98
CA ASP A 400 -23.05 0.93 -11.41
C ASP A 400 -22.19 0.63 -10.17
N ILE A 401 -20.89 0.93 -10.23
CA ILE A 401 -19.90 0.59 -9.20
C ILE A 401 -19.05 1.83 -8.89
N ALA A 402 -18.73 2.05 -7.61
CA ALA A 402 -17.73 3.03 -7.20
C ALA A 402 -16.50 2.39 -6.55
N PHE A 403 -15.33 2.98 -6.82
CA PHE A 403 -14.07 2.68 -6.13
C PHE A 403 -13.52 3.91 -5.44
N MET A 404 -13.09 3.74 -4.19
CA MET A 404 -12.40 4.76 -3.41
C MET A 404 -11.07 4.22 -2.87
N ASN A 405 -9.96 4.92 -3.12
CA ASN A 405 -8.67 4.52 -2.60
C ASN A 405 -8.50 4.95 -1.13
N PRO A 406 -7.86 4.13 -0.27
CA PRO A 406 -7.77 4.39 1.16
C PRO A 406 -6.90 5.63 1.47
N GLY A 407 -5.90 5.91 0.63
CA GLY A 407 -5.01 7.07 0.78
C GLY A 407 -5.71 8.43 0.58
N GLY A 408 -6.83 8.42 -0.15
CA GLY A 408 -7.68 9.60 -0.36
C GLY A 408 -8.48 10.03 0.87
N LEU A 409 -8.53 9.19 1.92
CA LEU A 409 -9.24 9.43 3.17
C LEU A 409 -8.26 9.83 4.27
N ARG A 410 -8.39 11.04 4.82
CA ARG A 410 -7.34 11.63 5.68
C ARG A 410 -7.65 11.63 7.16
N THR A 411 -8.91 11.51 7.54
CA THR A 411 -9.34 11.32 8.93
C THR A 411 -10.60 10.46 9.00
N ASN A 412 -10.95 9.98 10.18
CA ASN A 412 -12.23 9.36 10.46
C ASN A 412 -13.34 10.43 10.51
N LEU A 413 -14.58 10.02 10.24
CA LEU A 413 -15.76 10.84 10.53
C LEU A 413 -16.32 10.39 11.89
N ALA A 414 -15.97 11.12 12.94
CA ALA A 414 -16.26 10.76 14.32
C ALA A 414 -17.69 11.15 14.72
N TYR A 415 -18.37 10.27 15.44
CA TYR A 415 -19.71 10.50 15.98
C TYR A 415 -19.65 11.48 17.14
N ALA A 416 -20.15 12.69 16.92
CA ALA A 416 -20.40 13.68 17.97
C ALA A 416 -21.57 13.24 18.87
N PRO A 417 -21.68 13.74 20.12
CA PRO A 417 -22.79 13.39 21.02
C PRO A 417 -24.20 13.63 20.45
N ASP A 418 -24.36 14.63 19.58
CA ASP A 418 -25.59 14.94 18.84
C ASP A 418 -25.64 14.31 17.44
N GLY A 419 -24.57 13.66 17.01
CA GLY A 419 -24.44 13.00 15.71
C GLY A 419 -24.09 13.94 14.56
N THR A 420 -24.05 15.25 14.77
CA THR A 420 -23.92 16.23 13.70
C THR A 420 -22.56 16.18 13.02
N VAL A 421 -22.58 16.23 11.68
CA VAL A 421 -21.42 16.37 10.81
C VAL A 421 -21.35 17.78 10.27
N THR A 422 -20.19 18.39 10.42
CA THR A 422 -19.89 19.71 9.88
C THR A 422 -19.17 19.63 8.54
N TYR A 423 -19.22 20.74 7.78
CA TYR A 423 -18.46 20.88 6.54
C TYR A 423 -16.96 20.67 6.77
N ARG A 424 -16.42 21.13 7.90
CA ARG A 424 -15.02 20.91 8.27
C ARG A 424 -14.68 19.44 8.41
N GLU A 425 -15.55 18.65 9.04
CA GLU A 425 -15.31 17.22 9.24
C GLU A 425 -15.35 16.48 7.90
N ALA A 426 -16.36 16.73 7.06
CA ALA A 426 -16.43 16.16 5.71
C ALA A 426 -15.20 16.53 4.85
N ALA A 427 -14.80 17.80 4.92
CA ALA A 427 -13.62 18.31 4.24
C ALA A 427 -12.31 17.68 4.72
N ASN A 428 -12.15 17.49 6.02
CA ASN A 428 -10.97 16.82 6.57
C ASN A 428 -10.90 15.36 6.12
N VAL A 429 -12.02 14.70 5.85
CA VAL A 429 -12.02 13.34 5.29
C VAL A 429 -11.46 13.35 3.87
N GLN A 430 -11.92 14.27 3.01
CA GLN A 430 -11.54 14.36 1.59
C GLN A 430 -10.99 15.75 1.20
N PRO A 431 -9.75 16.11 1.61
CA PRO A 431 -9.24 17.47 1.44
C PRO A 431 -8.64 17.76 0.06
N PHE A 432 -8.60 16.78 -0.84
CA PHE A 432 -7.91 16.89 -2.13
C PHE A 432 -8.72 17.61 -3.22
N ALA A 433 -10.04 17.78 -3.00
CA ALA A 433 -10.96 18.33 -3.99
C ALA A 433 -10.90 17.60 -5.33
N ASN A 434 -10.81 16.26 -5.31
CA ASN A 434 -10.81 15.48 -6.54
C ASN A 434 -12.16 15.61 -7.25
N THR A 435 -12.15 15.66 -8.57
CA THR A 435 -13.39 15.51 -9.36
C THR A 435 -13.79 14.04 -9.44
N LEU A 436 -15.05 13.74 -9.70
CA LEU A 436 -15.52 12.38 -9.96
C LEU A 436 -15.52 12.10 -11.45
N PHE A 437 -14.84 11.03 -11.85
CA PHE A 437 -14.82 10.54 -13.22
C PHE A 437 -15.63 9.28 -13.36
N THR A 438 -16.32 9.17 -14.50
CA THR A 438 -17.00 7.93 -14.88
C THR A 438 -16.33 7.30 -16.10
N LEU A 439 -16.35 5.98 -16.17
CA LEU A 439 -15.70 5.18 -17.21
C LEU A 439 -16.37 3.81 -17.32
N THR A 440 -16.37 3.19 -18.49
CA THR A 440 -16.93 1.86 -18.70
C THR A 440 -15.82 0.81 -18.69
N LEU A 441 -15.94 -0.18 -17.80
CA LEU A 441 -15.08 -1.36 -17.72
C LEU A 441 -15.86 -2.64 -18.03
N THR A 442 -15.19 -3.66 -18.57
CA THR A 442 -15.74 -5.01 -18.58
C THR A 442 -15.67 -5.66 -17.21
N GLY A 443 -16.46 -6.71 -16.94
CA GLY A 443 -16.35 -7.46 -15.68
C GLY A 443 -14.96 -8.05 -15.44
N ALA A 444 -14.26 -8.47 -16.50
CA ALA A 444 -12.88 -8.90 -16.42
C ALA A 444 -11.92 -7.76 -16.01
N GLN A 445 -12.18 -6.52 -16.46
CA GLN A 445 -11.42 -5.36 -16.04
C GLN A 445 -11.75 -4.93 -14.60
N VAL A 446 -13.00 -5.05 -14.16
CA VAL A 446 -13.38 -4.87 -12.75
C VAL A 446 -12.60 -5.83 -11.86
N LYS A 447 -12.50 -7.12 -12.25
CA LYS A 447 -11.64 -8.09 -11.57
C LYS A 447 -10.18 -7.64 -11.54
N GLN A 448 -9.64 -7.16 -12.66
CA GLN A 448 -8.26 -6.65 -12.71
C GLN A 448 -8.02 -5.48 -11.75
N VAL A 449 -8.95 -4.53 -11.63
CA VAL A 449 -8.86 -3.43 -10.65
C VAL A 449 -8.80 -3.98 -9.21
N LEU A 450 -9.61 -5.00 -8.90
CA LEU A 450 -9.57 -5.63 -7.57
C LEU A 450 -8.26 -6.41 -7.32
N GLU A 451 -7.67 -7.04 -8.34
CA GLU A 451 -6.35 -7.69 -8.27
C GLU A 451 -5.20 -6.68 -8.12
N GLU A 452 -5.35 -5.47 -8.66
CA GLU A 452 -4.37 -4.37 -8.55
C GLU A 452 -4.25 -3.83 -7.11
N GLN A 453 -5.14 -4.21 -6.19
CA GLN A 453 -4.97 -3.93 -4.76
C GLN A 453 -3.67 -4.53 -4.22
N TRP A 454 -3.20 -5.66 -4.77
CA TRP A 454 -1.85 -6.19 -4.53
C TRP A 454 -0.85 -5.42 -5.39
N GLN A 455 -0.08 -4.55 -4.75
CA GLN A 455 0.76 -3.56 -5.41
C GLN A 455 2.03 -4.20 -6.02
N PRO A 456 2.67 -3.55 -7.00
CA PRO A 456 3.90 -4.05 -7.62
C PRO A 456 4.99 -4.39 -6.59
N ALA A 457 5.78 -5.43 -6.88
CA ALA A 457 6.87 -5.85 -6.01
C ALA A 457 7.87 -4.70 -5.79
N GLY A 458 8.19 -4.43 -4.52
CA GLY A 458 9.08 -3.32 -4.13
C GLY A 458 8.35 -2.04 -3.73
N ALA A 459 7.03 -1.94 -3.95
CA ALA A 459 6.25 -0.80 -3.48
C ALA A 459 6.35 -0.64 -1.96
N SER A 460 6.44 0.62 -1.50
CA SER A 460 6.47 0.96 -0.07
C SER A 460 5.21 0.49 0.68
N ARG A 461 4.09 0.33 -0.04
CA ARG A 461 2.83 -0.24 0.44
C ARG A 461 2.47 -1.44 -0.44
N PRO A 462 2.57 -2.69 0.06
CA PRO A 462 2.36 -3.88 -0.76
C PRO A 462 0.88 -4.17 -1.06
N PHE A 463 -0.05 -3.53 -0.34
CA PHE A 463 -1.47 -3.71 -0.52
C PHE A 463 -2.24 -2.40 -0.24
N LEU A 464 -3.21 -2.08 -1.10
CA LEU A 464 -4.11 -0.93 -0.95
C LEU A 464 -5.56 -1.42 -1.05
N LYS A 465 -6.27 -1.43 0.08
CA LYS A 465 -7.66 -1.88 0.14
C LYS A 465 -8.60 -0.80 -0.38
N LEU A 466 -9.21 -1.03 -1.54
CA LEU A 466 -10.24 -0.14 -2.07
C LEU A 466 -11.51 -0.22 -1.23
N GLY A 467 -12.07 0.94 -0.90
CA GLY A 467 -13.49 1.05 -0.58
C GLY A 467 -14.30 0.80 -1.85
N VAL A 468 -15.31 -0.06 -1.76
CA VAL A 468 -16.19 -0.42 -2.88
C VAL A 468 -17.62 -0.06 -2.54
N SER A 469 -18.45 0.35 -3.50
CA SER A 469 -19.88 0.62 -3.27
C SER A 469 -20.66 -0.64 -2.89
N ALA A 470 -21.76 -0.49 -2.14
CA ALA A 470 -22.53 -1.56 -1.49
C ALA A 470 -23.01 -2.68 -2.43
N GLY A 471 -23.20 -2.38 -3.72
CA GLY A 471 -23.59 -3.38 -4.70
C GLY A 471 -22.48 -4.35 -5.10
N LEU A 472 -21.21 -4.07 -4.81
CA LEU A 472 -20.06 -4.90 -5.21
C LEU A 472 -19.48 -5.62 -4.00
N GLU A 473 -19.45 -6.95 -4.06
CA GLU A 473 -18.80 -7.79 -3.05
C GLU A 473 -17.84 -8.77 -3.73
N TYR A 474 -16.79 -9.22 -3.05
CA TYR A 474 -15.84 -10.17 -3.62
C TYR A 474 -15.16 -11.07 -2.59
N THR A 475 -14.77 -12.27 -3.03
CA THR A 475 -13.90 -13.16 -2.25
C THR A 475 -12.50 -13.18 -2.82
N PHE A 476 -11.51 -13.42 -1.96
CA PHE A 476 -10.13 -13.56 -2.39
C PHE A 476 -9.39 -14.65 -1.64
N ASP A 477 -8.38 -15.27 -2.26
CA ASP A 477 -7.43 -16.16 -1.61
C ASP A 477 -6.11 -15.41 -1.38
N PRO A 478 -5.75 -15.10 -0.12
CA PRO A 478 -4.49 -14.42 0.19
C PRO A 478 -3.24 -15.26 -0.14
N ALA A 479 -3.36 -16.58 -0.29
CA ALA A 479 -2.27 -17.49 -0.63
C ALA A 479 -2.11 -17.72 -2.14
N ALA A 480 -3.07 -17.26 -2.95
CA ALA A 480 -2.99 -17.36 -4.41
C ALA A 480 -1.83 -16.51 -4.98
N PRO A 481 -1.32 -16.85 -6.18
CA PRO A 481 -0.32 -16.02 -6.83
C PRO A 481 -0.91 -14.68 -7.30
N ALA A 482 -0.03 -13.67 -7.44
CA ALA A 482 -0.40 -12.35 -7.93
C ALA A 482 -1.20 -12.40 -9.24
N GLY A 483 -2.30 -11.66 -9.30
CA GLY A 483 -3.24 -11.66 -10.43
C GLY A 483 -4.23 -12.82 -10.42
N SER A 484 -4.27 -13.62 -9.36
CA SER A 484 -5.26 -14.70 -9.15
C SER A 484 -5.81 -14.72 -7.73
N HIS A 485 -5.69 -13.62 -6.98
CA HIS A 485 -6.22 -13.53 -5.63
C HIS A 485 -7.74 -13.52 -5.63
N ILE A 486 -8.39 -12.81 -6.55
CA ILE A 486 -9.85 -12.66 -6.58
C ILE A 486 -10.50 -13.95 -7.07
N THR A 487 -11.18 -14.64 -6.16
CA THR A 487 -11.81 -15.95 -6.41
C THR A 487 -13.27 -15.85 -6.83
N GLY A 488 -13.97 -14.77 -6.45
CA GLY A 488 -15.38 -14.55 -6.78
C GLY A 488 -15.74 -13.07 -6.69
N ILE A 489 -16.69 -12.62 -7.51
CA ILE A 489 -17.23 -11.25 -7.47
C ILE A 489 -18.74 -11.33 -7.69
N THR A 490 -19.50 -10.70 -6.80
CA THR A 490 -20.94 -10.49 -6.93
C THR A 490 -21.25 -9.02 -7.12
N PHE A 491 -22.17 -8.73 -8.03
CA PHE A 491 -22.75 -7.41 -8.23
C PHE A 491 -24.27 -7.47 -8.06
N ASN A 492 -24.80 -6.72 -7.09
CA ASN A 492 -26.21 -6.75 -6.68
C ASN A 492 -26.73 -8.18 -6.42
N GLY A 493 -25.91 -9.00 -5.75
CA GLY A 493 -26.24 -10.39 -5.38
C GLY A 493 -26.14 -11.43 -6.50
N ALA A 494 -25.75 -11.04 -7.72
CA ALA A 494 -25.51 -11.96 -8.83
C ALA A 494 -24.02 -12.05 -9.18
N PRO A 495 -23.50 -13.20 -9.65
CA PRO A 495 -22.12 -13.27 -10.14
C PRO A 495 -21.86 -12.24 -11.25
N LEU A 496 -20.72 -11.54 -11.13
CA LEU A 496 -20.31 -10.55 -12.13
C LEU A 496 -20.00 -11.26 -13.46
N ASP A 497 -20.71 -10.92 -14.54
CA ASP A 497 -20.39 -11.40 -15.88
C ASP A 497 -19.05 -10.80 -16.35
N PRO A 498 -18.01 -11.60 -16.63
CA PRO A 498 -16.71 -11.11 -17.09
C PRO A 498 -16.78 -10.33 -18.41
N ALA A 499 -17.75 -10.64 -19.28
CA ALA A 499 -17.96 -9.95 -20.55
C ALA A 499 -18.96 -8.78 -20.44
N GLY A 500 -19.65 -8.67 -19.31
CA GLY A 500 -20.58 -7.57 -19.02
C GLY A 500 -19.87 -6.22 -19.02
N SER A 501 -20.62 -5.14 -19.30
CA SER A 501 -20.13 -3.76 -19.26
C SER A 501 -20.70 -3.06 -18.04
N TYR A 502 -19.83 -2.44 -17.25
CA TYR A 502 -20.17 -1.79 -15.99
C TYR A 502 -19.64 -0.37 -16.01
N ARG A 503 -20.51 0.58 -15.69
CA ARG A 503 -20.17 1.98 -15.59
C ARG A 503 -19.60 2.25 -14.19
N ILE A 504 -18.32 2.56 -14.14
CA ILE A 504 -17.58 2.81 -12.90
C ILE A 504 -17.57 4.31 -12.62
N VAL A 505 -17.61 4.69 -11.36
CA VAL A 505 -17.19 6.02 -10.88
C VAL A 505 -15.99 5.86 -9.93
N ALA A 506 -15.02 6.75 -10.06
CA ALA A 506 -13.94 6.91 -9.10
C ALA A 506 -13.52 8.38 -9.05
N ASN A 507 -12.82 8.78 -7.99
CA ASN A 507 -12.18 10.08 -7.94
C ASN A 507 -11.13 10.22 -9.07
N SER A 508 -10.84 11.43 -9.51
CA SER A 508 -10.00 11.73 -10.68
C SER A 508 -8.60 11.15 -10.61
N PHE A 509 -8.01 11.12 -9.42
CA PHE A 509 -6.70 10.51 -9.17
C PHE A 509 -6.73 9.01 -9.50
N LEU A 510 -7.64 8.27 -8.88
CA LEU A 510 -7.78 6.83 -9.08
C LEU A 510 -8.22 6.49 -10.52
N ALA A 511 -9.20 7.22 -11.06
CA ALA A 511 -9.73 7.04 -12.42
C ALA A 511 -8.68 7.27 -13.54
N ALA A 512 -7.59 7.97 -13.21
CA ALA A 512 -6.48 8.19 -14.12
C ALA A 512 -5.34 7.18 -13.94
N GLY A 513 -5.44 6.26 -12.97
CA GLY A 513 -4.48 5.19 -12.71
C GLY A 513 -3.51 5.46 -11.56
N GLY A 514 -3.77 6.48 -10.74
CA GLY A 514 -3.04 6.70 -9.49
C GLY A 514 -3.12 5.47 -8.56
N ASP A 515 -2.21 5.39 -7.57
CA ASP A 515 -2.07 4.25 -6.66
C ASP A 515 -1.79 2.90 -7.38
N ASN A 516 -1.16 2.96 -8.56
CA ASN A 516 -0.85 1.80 -9.40
C ASN A 516 -2.08 0.97 -9.82
N PHE A 517 -3.18 1.64 -10.19
CA PHE A 517 -4.37 0.99 -10.78
C PHE A 517 -4.45 1.18 -12.30
N PRO A 518 -3.52 0.59 -13.10
CA PRO A 518 -3.40 0.85 -14.53
C PRO A 518 -4.57 0.34 -15.37
N THR A 519 -5.52 -0.42 -14.81
CA THR A 519 -6.72 -0.84 -15.54
C THR A 519 -7.76 0.27 -15.65
N LEU A 520 -7.92 1.14 -14.64
CA LEU A 520 -8.88 2.24 -14.67
C LEU A 520 -8.70 3.18 -15.88
N PRO A 521 -7.50 3.72 -16.21
CA PRO A 521 -7.36 4.61 -17.36
C PRO A 521 -7.63 3.96 -18.71
N LYS A 522 -7.71 2.61 -18.79
CA LYS A 522 -8.07 1.86 -20.01
C LYS A 522 -9.57 1.77 -20.26
N GLY A 523 -10.40 2.24 -19.32
CA GLY A 523 -11.86 2.25 -19.50
C GLY A 523 -12.29 3.10 -20.70
N THR A 524 -13.41 2.72 -21.28
CA THR A 524 -14.03 3.45 -22.40
C THR A 524 -15.03 4.48 -21.89
N ASP A 525 -15.57 5.33 -22.76
CA ASP A 525 -16.59 6.35 -22.43
C ASP A 525 -16.25 7.21 -21.20
N ARG A 526 -14.95 7.53 -21.04
CA ARG A 526 -14.43 8.30 -19.91
C ARG A 526 -15.00 9.72 -19.95
N SER A 527 -15.55 10.17 -18.83
CA SER A 527 -16.08 11.52 -18.67
C SER A 527 -15.86 12.02 -17.26
N ASP A 528 -15.34 13.23 -17.14
CA ASP A 528 -15.49 14.03 -15.92
C ASP A 528 -16.98 14.32 -15.72
N THR A 529 -17.46 14.19 -14.48
CA THR A 529 -18.84 14.54 -14.12
C THR A 529 -18.98 16.04 -13.80
N GLY A 530 -17.88 16.74 -13.59
CA GLY A 530 -17.83 18.11 -13.08
C GLY A 530 -18.14 18.21 -11.57
N LYS A 531 -18.31 17.07 -10.88
CA LYS A 531 -18.60 17.02 -9.45
C LYS A 531 -17.33 16.82 -8.66
N VAL A 532 -17.20 17.55 -7.55
CA VAL A 532 -16.09 17.40 -6.61
C VAL A 532 -16.48 16.44 -5.50
N ASP A 533 -15.52 15.68 -4.99
CA ASP A 533 -15.68 14.65 -3.97
C ASP A 533 -16.26 15.20 -2.65
N LEU A 534 -15.68 16.26 -2.08
CA LEU A 534 -16.22 16.94 -0.90
C LEU A 534 -17.64 17.46 -1.14
N GLN A 535 -17.88 18.14 -2.27
CA GLN A 535 -19.21 18.65 -2.60
C GLN A 535 -20.23 17.50 -2.76
N SER A 536 -19.79 16.35 -3.25
CA SER A 536 -20.63 15.16 -3.36
C SER A 536 -21.10 14.66 -1.99
N MET A 537 -20.25 14.71 -0.96
CA MET A 537 -20.63 14.38 0.42
C MET A 537 -21.59 15.43 1.01
N VAL A 538 -21.33 16.72 0.76
CA VAL A 538 -22.23 17.82 1.17
C VAL A 538 -23.63 17.64 0.58
N ASP A 539 -23.71 17.39 -0.73
CA ASP A 539 -24.97 17.18 -1.43
C ASP A 539 -25.67 15.90 -0.97
N TRP A 540 -24.90 14.84 -0.67
CA TRP A 540 -25.44 13.60 -0.14
C TRP A 540 -26.11 13.82 1.21
N PHE A 541 -25.48 14.54 2.14
CA PHE A 541 -26.09 14.87 3.43
C PHE A 541 -27.30 15.78 3.28
N ALA A 542 -27.25 16.77 2.37
CA ALA A 542 -28.40 17.61 2.08
C ALA A 542 -29.61 16.81 1.56
N ALA A 543 -29.38 15.72 0.82
CA ALA A 543 -30.43 14.87 0.26
C ALA A 543 -30.90 13.74 1.21
N ASN A 544 -30.00 13.14 1.99
CA ASN A 544 -30.27 11.94 2.78
C ASN A 544 -30.38 12.21 4.29
N GLY A 545 -29.80 13.31 4.78
CA GLY A 545 -29.88 13.77 6.17
C GLY A 545 -29.02 12.99 7.16
N VAL A 546 -29.12 11.65 7.18
CA VAL A 546 -28.46 10.79 8.17
C VAL A 546 -27.71 9.64 7.50
N ALA A 547 -26.47 9.38 7.93
CA ALA A 547 -25.70 8.21 7.53
C ALA A 547 -25.47 7.22 8.69
N THR A 548 -25.49 5.93 8.38
CA THR A 548 -25.19 4.85 9.34
C THR A 548 -24.06 3.99 8.78
N PRO A 549 -23.01 3.69 9.56
CA PRO A 549 -21.96 2.78 9.13
C PRO A 549 -22.52 1.41 8.74
N ASP A 550 -22.15 0.95 7.54
CA ASP A 550 -22.39 -0.41 7.10
C ASP A 550 -21.37 -1.33 7.78
N LEU A 551 -21.87 -2.29 8.56
CA LEU A 551 -21.02 -3.21 9.33
C LEU A 551 -20.71 -4.50 8.55
N ALA A 552 -21.37 -4.74 7.41
CA ALA A 552 -21.05 -5.87 6.56
C ALA A 552 -19.70 -5.63 5.85
N GLN A 553 -18.87 -6.68 5.80
CA GLN A 553 -17.68 -6.67 4.96
C GLN A 553 -18.11 -6.85 3.51
N ARG A 554 -17.56 -6.03 2.61
CA ARG A 554 -17.76 -6.16 1.16
C ARG A 554 -16.70 -7.05 0.53
N SER A 555 -15.76 -7.56 1.34
CA SER A 555 -14.78 -8.52 0.89
C SER A 555 -14.40 -9.53 1.97
N VAL A 556 -14.22 -10.79 1.59
CA VAL A 556 -13.86 -11.86 2.53
C VAL A 556 -12.72 -12.71 1.95
N GLY A 557 -11.67 -12.90 2.75
CA GLY A 557 -10.58 -13.79 2.40
C GLY A 557 -10.97 -15.23 2.70
N VAL A 558 -10.90 -16.12 1.70
CA VAL A 558 -11.21 -17.55 1.83
C VAL A 558 -10.12 -18.38 1.16
N HIS A 559 -9.46 -19.23 1.94
CA HIS A 559 -8.52 -20.23 1.47
C HIS A 559 -9.04 -21.63 1.82
N LEU A 560 -9.08 -22.52 0.82
CA LEU A 560 -9.51 -23.91 1.00
C LEU A 560 -8.29 -24.83 1.01
N SER A 561 -8.25 -25.79 1.94
CA SER A 561 -7.26 -26.87 1.86
C SER A 561 -7.41 -27.61 0.54
N GLY A 562 -6.30 -27.84 -0.17
CA GLY A 562 -6.34 -28.52 -1.47
C GLY A 562 -7.04 -29.89 -1.39
N PRO A 563 -7.68 -30.32 -2.49
CA PRO A 563 -8.32 -31.64 -2.56
C PRO A 563 -7.32 -32.77 -2.41
N ASP A 564 -7.83 -33.96 -2.11
CA ASP A 564 -7.05 -35.19 -2.20
C ASP A 564 -6.71 -35.49 -3.68
N ALA A 565 -5.93 -36.54 -3.92
CA ALA A 565 -5.38 -36.83 -5.25
C ALA A 565 -6.46 -37.07 -6.34
N ASP A 566 -7.66 -37.47 -5.92
CA ASP A 566 -8.84 -37.76 -6.71
C ASP A 566 -9.87 -36.63 -6.72
N GLY A 567 -9.69 -35.55 -5.96
CA GLY A 567 -10.61 -34.42 -5.91
C GLY A 567 -11.18 -34.19 -4.51
N TYR A 568 -12.35 -33.55 -4.45
CA TYR A 568 -13.13 -33.46 -3.22
C TYR A 568 -14.30 -34.44 -3.29
N ASP A 569 -14.29 -35.44 -2.43
CA ASP A 569 -15.35 -36.41 -2.26
C ASP A 569 -16.10 -36.24 -0.93
N PRO A 570 -17.37 -36.66 -0.86
CA PRO A 570 -18.06 -36.74 0.41
C PRO A 570 -17.30 -37.59 1.44
N GLY A 571 -17.07 -37.02 2.63
CA GLY A 571 -16.28 -37.62 3.70
C GLY A 571 -14.88 -37.06 3.86
N ASP A 572 -14.32 -36.42 2.84
CA ASP A 572 -13.00 -35.80 2.88
C ASP A 572 -12.96 -34.65 3.87
N GLN A 573 -11.80 -34.40 4.49
CA GLN A 573 -11.61 -33.24 5.34
C GLN A 573 -11.38 -32.00 4.49
N LEU A 574 -12.28 -31.02 4.59
CA LEU A 574 -12.13 -29.69 4.03
C LEU A 574 -11.82 -28.72 5.17
N THR A 575 -10.70 -28.00 5.06
CA THR A 575 -10.37 -26.85 5.91
C THR A 575 -10.66 -25.57 5.15
N VAL A 576 -11.38 -24.66 5.80
CA VAL A 576 -11.76 -23.34 5.31
C VAL A 576 -11.09 -22.31 6.23
N ASP A 577 -10.00 -21.72 5.75
CA ASP A 577 -9.29 -20.64 6.42
C ASP A 577 -9.85 -19.30 5.94
N LEU A 578 -10.24 -18.46 6.89
CA LEU A 578 -10.96 -17.21 6.65
C LEU A 578 -10.17 -16.02 7.20
N SER A 579 -10.30 -14.89 6.51
CA SER A 579 -9.74 -13.58 6.90
C SER A 579 -10.64 -12.45 6.40
N ALA A 580 -10.35 -11.21 6.81
CA ALA A 580 -11.17 -10.03 6.48
C ALA A 580 -12.64 -10.19 6.91
N LEU A 581 -12.89 -10.77 8.09
CA LEU A 581 -14.25 -10.95 8.62
C LEU A 581 -14.70 -9.80 9.54
N ASP A 582 -13.81 -8.87 9.86
CA ASP A 582 -14.08 -7.83 10.87
C ASP A 582 -13.32 -6.54 10.55
N PHE A 583 -13.91 -5.40 10.93
CA PHE A 583 -13.24 -4.12 10.88
C PHE A 583 -12.22 -3.99 12.01
N SER A 584 -11.22 -3.15 11.80
CA SER A 584 -10.01 -3.07 12.63
C SER A 584 -10.07 -2.04 13.77
N THR A 585 -11.24 -1.46 14.03
CA THR A 585 -11.35 -0.33 14.98
C THR A 585 -12.42 -0.55 16.07
N THR A 586 -13.21 0.48 16.39
CA THR A 586 -14.23 0.51 17.44
C THR A 586 -15.57 -0.06 16.98
N GLU A 587 -15.68 -0.54 15.73
CA GLU A 587 -16.88 -1.22 15.25
C GLU A 587 -17.25 -2.40 16.17
N PRO A 588 -18.57 -2.69 16.31
CA PRO A 588 -19.03 -3.88 17.02
C PRO A 588 -18.34 -5.15 16.50
N ALA A 589 -17.86 -5.96 17.43
CA ALA A 589 -17.16 -7.21 17.09
C ALA A 589 -18.06 -8.15 16.28
N ALA A 590 -17.51 -8.75 15.23
CA ALA A 590 -18.19 -9.67 14.34
C ALA A 590 -18.69 -10.96 15.03
N GLY A 591 -18.05 -11.35 16.14
CA GLY A 591 -18.49 -12.47 16.97
C GLY A 591 -18.08 -13.83 16.40
N GLU A 592 -19.01 -14.51 15.73
CA GLU A 592 -18.81 -15.85 15.16
C GLU A 592 -19.10 -15.86 13.66
N VAL A 593 -18.34 -16.68 12.95
CA VAL A 593 -18.59 -17.00 11.54
C VAL A 593 -19.20 -18.39 11.42
N VAL A 594 -20.11 -18.57 10.47
CA VAL A 594 -20.74 -19.84 10.12
C VAL A 594 -20.38 -20.14 8.66
N VAL A 595 -19.97 -21.38 8.39
CA VAL A 595 -19.68 -21.84 7.02
C VAL A 595 -20.63 -22.96 6.65
N THR A 596 -21.25 -22.85 5.48
CA THR A 596 -22.09 -23.89 4.90
C THR A 596 -21.58 -24.30 3.52
N LEU A 597 -21.81 -25.56 3.13
CA LEU A 597 -21.51 -26.09 1.80
C LEU A 597 -22.75 -26.84 1.28
N GLY A 598 -23.25 -26.49 0.10
CA GLY A 598 -24.48 -27.08 -0.44
C GLY A 598 -25.70 -26.87 0.47
N GLY A 599 -25.70 -25.80 1.28
CA GLY A 599 -26.74 -25.52 2.29
C GLY A 599 -26.61 -26.29 3.60
N VAL A 600 -25.55 -27.09 3.80
CA VAL A 600 -25.28 -27.83 5.04
C VAL A 600 -24.20 -27.13 5.85
N GLU A 601 -24.43 -26.86 7.14
CA GLU A 601 -23.43 -26.24 8.04
C GLU A 601 -22.24 -27.17 8.22
N LEU A 602 -21.05 -26.71 7.79
CA LEU A 602 -19.77 -27.36 8.06
C LEU A 602 -19.31 -27.08 9.49
N GLY A 603 -19.54 -25.86 9.97
CA GLY A 603 -19.23 -25.48 11.34
C GLY A 603 -19.36 -23.99 11.61
N ARG A 604 -19.02 -23.62 12.84
CA ARG A 604 -18.94 -22.24 13.32
C ARG A 604 -17.67 -22.04 14.13
N SER A 605 -17.14 -20.82 14.10
CA SER A 605 -15.94 -20.47 14.86
C SER A 605 -15.99 -19.03 15.34
N THR A 606 -15.40 -18.76 16.50
CA THR A 606 -15.19 -17.40 16.98
C THR A 606 -14.15 -16.69 16.11
N ILE A 607 -14.41 -15.42 15.79
CA ILE A 607 -13.53 -14.62 14.95
C ILE A 607 -12.40 -14.01 15.80
N ASP A 608 -11.15 -14.26 15.42
CA ASP A 608 -9.96 -13.65 16.02
C ASP A 608 -9.72 -12.27 15.38
N ARG A 609 -9.85 -11.23 16.21
CA ARG A 609 -9.72 -9.82 15.82
C ARG A 609 -8.29 -9.27 15.95
N THR A 610 -7.28 -10.13 16.08
CA THR A 610 -5.88 -9.70 16.16
C THR A 610 -5.52 -8.87 14.93
N LEU A 611 -5.01 -7.65 15.15
CA LEU A 611 -4.68 -6.74 14.06
C LEU A 611 -3.47 -7.26 13.26
N VAL A 612 -3.56 -7.16 11.93
CA VAL A 612 -2.52 -7.55 10.98
C VAL A 612 -1.97 -6.29 10.31
N ARG A 613 -0.68 -6.29 9.94
CA ARG A 613 -0.03 -5.16 9.25
C ARG A 613 -0.03 -5.35 7.74
N LEU A 614 -0.19 -4.25 7.00
CA LEU A 614 0.03 -4.12 5.56
C LEU A 614 -0.87 -4.93 4.63
N VAL A 615 -1.75 -5.80 5.14
CA VAL A 615 -2.67 -6.62 4.35
C VAL A 615 -4.03 -6.71 5.03
N ASP A 616 -5.04 -7.14 4.28
CA ASP A 616 -6.39 -7.29 4.78
C ASP A 616 -6.57 -8.64 5.48
N GLY A 617 -6.23 -8.67 6.77
CA GLY A 617 -6.16 -9.91 7.55
C GLY A 617 -6.89 -9.86 8.89
N VAL A 618 -7.66 -8.81 9.18
CA VAL A 618 -8.37 -8.69 10.47
C VAL A 618 -9.62 -9.55 10.48
N GLY A 619 -9.88 -10.23 11.59
CA GLY A 619 -11.00 -11.16 11.71
C GLY A 619 -10.70 -12.49 11.02
N THR A 620 -9.89 -13.33 11.66
CA THR A 620 -9.53 -14.66 11.13
C THR A 620 -10.33 -15.77 11.83
N ALA A 621 -10.57 -16.85 11.09
CA ALA A 621 -11.16 -18.07 11.62
C ALA A 621 -10.73 -19.27 10.77
N SER A 622 -10.71 -20.46 11.35
CA SER A 622 -10.46 -21.70 10.61
C SER A 622 -11.50 -22.74 11.02
N ILE A 623 -12.10 -23.39 10.02
CA ILE A 623 -13.09 -24.46 10.21
C ILE A 623 -12.65 -25.67 9.41
N THR A 624 -12.46 -26.81 10.08
CA THR A 624 -12.19 -28.10 9.44
C THR A 624 -13.36 -29.04 9.67
N ALA A 625 -13.95 -29.56 8.59
CA ALA A 625 -15.08 -30.47 8.64
C ALA A 625 -15.03 -31.50 7.51
N ALA A 626 -15.72 -32.63 7.69
CA ALA A 626 -15.93 -33.59 6.61
C ALA A 626 -16.94 -33.03 5.60
N ILE A 627 -16.67 -33.19 4.30
CA ILE A 627 -17.64 -32.85 3.24
C ILE A 627 -18.91 -33.70 3.43
N PRO A 628 -20.11 -33.09 3.55
CA PRO A 628 -21.34 -33.83 3.80
C PRO A 628 -21.65 -34.89 2.73
N ALA A 629 -22.19 -36.02 3.18
CA ALA A 629 -22.69 -37.07 2.28
C ALA A 629 -23.77 -36.52 1.33
N GLY A 630 -23.73 -36.95 0.07
CA GLY A 630 -24.73 -36.59 -0.95
C GLY A 630 -24.50 -35.27 -1.67
N LEU A 631 -23.39 -34.58 -1.41
CA LEU A 631 -22.97 -33.42 -2.18
C LEU A 631 -22.03 -33.84 -3.31
N TYR A 632 -22.35 -33.44 -4.54
CA TYR A 632 -21.57 -33.79 -5.74
C TYR A 632 -21.59 -32.65 -6.75
N GLY A 633 -20.56 -32.58 -7.60
CA GLY A 633 -20.42 -31.50 -8.58
C GLY A 633 -20.30 -30.12 -7.93
N SER A 634 -20.74 -29.10 -8.66
CA SER A 634 -20.64 -27.70 -8.25
C SER A 634 -21.52 -27.41 -7.01
N GLN A 635 -20.88 -27.04 -5.90
CA GLN A 635 -21.53 -26.69 -4.65
C GLN A 635 -21.22 -25.25 -4.24
N GLU A 636 -22.22 -24.56 -3.70
CA GLU A 636 -22.01 -23.23 -3.13
C GLU A 636 -21.49 -23.37 -1.70
N LEU A 637 -20.35 -22.73 -1.42
CA LEU A 637 -19.86 -22.48 -0.07
C LEU A 637 -20.25 -21.06 0.34
N VAL A 638 -20.94 -20.94 1.46
CA VAL A 638 -21.39 -19.65 2.02
C VAL A 638 -20.72 -19.43 3.36
N VAL A 639 -20.04 -18.30 3.48
CA VAL A 639 -19.48 -17.76 4.73
C VAL A 639 -20.43 -16.68 5.23
N SER A 640 -20.93 -16.80 6.45
CA SER A 640 -21.88 -15.85 7.04
C SER A 640 -21.41 -15.37 8.41
N VAL A 641 -21.49 -14.06 8.65
CA VAL A 641 -21.26 -13.43 9.95
C VAL A 641 -22.56 -12.75 10.40
N PRO A 642 -23.41 -13.44 11.18
CA PRO A 642 -24.77 -12.96 11.47
C PRO A 642 -24.83 -11.62 12.22
N ALA A 643 -23.81 -11.29 13.02
CA ALA A 643 -23.80 -10.06 13.80
C ALA A 643 -23.62 -8.79 12.96
N THR A 644 -22.90 -8.91 11.84
CA THR A 644 -22.61 -7.80 10.92
C THR A 644 -23.46 -7.84 9.66
N GLY A 645 -24.00 -9.01 9.32
CA GLY A 645 -24.71 -9.23 8.06
C GLY A 645 -23.79 -9.57 6.89
N THR A 646 -22.48 -9.76 7.13
CA THR A 646 -21.53 -10.20 6.08
C THR A 646 -21.95 -11.57 5.53
N GLU A 647 -22.09 -11.67 4.21
CA GLU A 647 -22.18 -12.93 3.48
C GLU A 647 -21.17 -12.95 2.35
N ALA A 648 -20.46 -14.06 2.18
CA ALA A 648 -19.57 -14.29 1.06
C ALA A 648 -19.82 -15.67 0.45
N ARG A 649 -19.75 -15.76 -0.88
CA ARG A 649 -20.14 -16.95 -1.65
C ARG A 649 -19.04 -17.32 -2.61
N LEU A 650 -18.70 -18.60 -2.66
CA LEU A 650 -17.81 -19.15 -3.68
C LEU A 650 -18.25 -20.55 -4.10
N THR A 651 -17.86 -20.94 -5.30
CA THR A 651 -18.16 -22.26 -5.85
C THR A 651 -17.04 -23.24 -5.53
N VAL A 652 -17.39 -24.39 -4.97
CA VAL A 652 -16.50 -25.55 -4.76
C VAL A 652 -16.91 -26.66 -5.71
N GLU A 653 -15.98 -27.11 -6.54
CA GLU A 653 -16.23 -28.23 -7.45
C GLU A 653 -15.90 -29.55 -6.74
N LEU A 654 -16.95 -30.28 -6.37
CA LEU A 654 -16.84 -31.66 -5.88
C LEU A 654 -16.84 -32.64 -7.04
N ASN A 655 -16.37 -33.86 -6.77
CA ASN A 655 -16.47 -34.95 -7.73
C ASN A 655 -17.92 -35.23 -8.12
N PRO A 656 -18.16 -35.69 -9.37
CA PRO A 656 -19.50 -36.05 -9.80
C PRO A 656 -20.04 -37.23 -9.00
N GLU A 657 -21.37 -37.32 -8.91
CA GLU A 657 -22.04 -38.45 -8.26
C GLU A 657 -21.59 -39.76 -8.93
N PRO A 658 -21.10 -40.76 -8.17
CA PRO A 658 -20.77 -42.06 -8.73
C PRO A 658 -21.98 -42.67 -9.43
N VAL A 659 -21.79 -43.18 -10.65
CA VAL A 659 -22.85 -43.90 -11.36
C VAL A 659 -22.86 -45.36 -10.94
N ASP A 660 -24.06 -45.92 -10.79
CA ASP A 660 -24.27 -47.34 -10.54
C ASP A 660 -23.54 -48.18 -11.59
N THR A 661 -22.76 -49.17 -11.13
CA THR A 661 -22.12 -50.13 -12.03
C THR A 661 -22.60 -51.56 -11.80
N PHE A 662 -22.64 -52.32 -12.88
CA PHE A 662 -23.02 -53.71 -12.91
C PHE A 662 -21.94 -54.51 -13.60
N VAL A 663 -21.39 -55.51 -12.91
CA VAL A 663 -20.36 -56.39 -13.48
C VAL A 663 -20.89 -57.79 -13.72
N PHE A 664 -20.72 -58.26 -14.95
CA PHE A 664 -21.06 -59.61 -15.38
C PHE A 664 -19.79 -60.32 -15.82
N GLY A 665 -19.59 -61.55 -15.35
CA GLY A 665 -18.42 -62.34 -15.68
C GLY A 665 -18.77 -63.81 -15.87
N ILE A 666 -18.11 -64.44 -16.83
CA ILE A 666 -18.25 -65.88 -17.09
C ILE A 666 -16.88 -66.47 -17.41
N ALA A 667 -16.67 -67.73 -17.01
CA ALA A 667 -15.53 -68.49 -17.49
C ALA A 667 -15.81 -69.02 -18.90
N ASN A 668 -14.78 -69.12 -19.73
CA ASN A 668 -14.88 -69.73 -21.06
C ASN A 668 -15.28 -71.22 -21.02
N LYS A 669 -15.19 -71.87 -19.85
CA LYS A 669 -15.49 -73.29 -19.63
C LYS A 669 -16.26 -73.51 -18.32
N LEU A 670 -17.36 -74.25 -18.40
CA LEU A 670 -18.09 -74.77 -17.22
C LEU A 670 -17.44 -76.04 -16.65
N ILE A 671 -16.80 -76.85 -17.51
CA ILE A 671 -16.07 -78.08 -17.16
C ILE A 671 -14.74 -78.08 -17.91
N THR A 672 -13.63 -78.28 -17.20
CA THR A 672 -12.26 -78.30 -17.77
C THR A 672 -11.41 -79.40 -17.13
N SER A 673 -10.24 -79.71 -17.69
CA SER A 673 -9.22 -80.55 -17.02
C SER A 673 -8.20 -79.68 -16.29
N SER A 674 -7.50 -80.23 -15.31
CA SER A 674 -6.45 -79.50 -14.56
C SER A 674 -5.23 -79.10 -15.39
N THR A 675 -5.17 -79.53 -16.65
CA THR A 675 -4.11 -79.20 -17.61
C THR A 675 -4.51 -78.12 -18.62
N GLN A 676 -5.78 -77.71 -18.62
CA GLN A 676 -6.28 -76.72 -19.56
C GLN A 676 -6.50 -75.36 -18.87
N PRO A 677 -6.06 -74.25 -19.48
CA PRO A 677 -6.27 -72.93 -18.92
C PRO A 677 -7.75 -72.54 -18.95
N VAL A 678 -8.13 -71.70 -17.98
CA VAL A 678 -9.44 -71.07 -17.84
C VAL A 678 -9.27 -69.57 -18.00
N THR A 679 -10.04 -68.99 -18.92
CA THR A 679 -10.11 -67.54 -19.09
C THR A 679 -11.45 -67.07 -18.54
N TYR A 680 -11.42 -66.00 -17.76
CA TYR A 680 -12.62 -65.36 -17.22
C TYR A 680 -12.80 -64.01 -17.89
N SER A 681 -13.92 -63.84 -18.58
CA SER A 681 -14.21 -62.63 -19.35
C SER A 681 -15.56 -62.07 -18.96
N GLY A 682 -15.71 -60.77 -19.12
CA GLY A 682 -16.91 -60.10 -18.68
C GLY A 682 -17.03 -58.68 -19.20
N VAL A 683 -18.08 -58.03 -18.72
CA VAL A 683 -18.37 -56.63 -19.00
C VAL A 683 -18.80 -55.94 -17.71
N VAL A 684 -18.24 -54.77 -17.46
CA VAL A 684 -18.77 -53.77 -16.55
C VAL A 684 -19.63 -52.82 -17.36
N VAL A 685 -20.83 -52.55 -16.87
CA VAL A 685 -21.76 -51.58 -17.46
C VAL A 685 -22.04 -50.54 -16.41
N ALA A 686 -21.82 -49.28 -16.73
CA ALA A 686 -22.25 -48.15 -15.89
C ALA A 686 -23.61 -47.65 -16.37
N ASP A 687 -24.45 -47.20 -15.44
CA ASP A 687 -25.69 -46.54 -15.79
C ASP A 687 -25.44 -45.28 -16.63
N GLY A 688 -26.39 -44.91 -17.50
CA GLY A 688 -26.23 -43.80 -18.44
C GLY A 688 -25.22 -44.03 -19.59
N GLY A 689 -24.54 -45.18 -19.63
CA GLY A 689 -23.69 -45.59 -20.76
C GLY A 689 -22.27 -45.03 -20.75
N ALA A 690 -21.81 -44.46 -19.64
CA ALA A 690 -20.42 -44.06 -19.46
C ALA A 690 -19.48 -45.27 -19.59
N ALA A 691 -18.27 -45.07 -20.12
CA ALA A 691 -17.26 -46.12 -20.22
C ALA A 691 -16.61 -46.33 -18.83
N PRO A 692 -16.87 -47.47 -18.15
CA PRO A 692 -16.38 -47.65 -16.78
C PRO A 692 -14.87 -47.85 -16.75
N VAL A 693 -14.24 -47.21 -15.76
CA VAL A 693 -12.82 -47.36 -15.44
C VAL A 693 -12.65 -47.80 -14.00
N GLY A 694 -11.61 -48.56 -13.70
CA GLY A 694 -11.34 -49.07 -12.35
C GLY A 694 -10.57 -50.39 -12.38
N THR A 695 -10.58 -51.14 -11.29
CA THR A 695 -9.82 -52.39 -11.16
C THR A 695 -10.75 -53.60 -11.15
N ILE A 696 -10.45 -54.59 -11.97
CA ILE A 696 -11.13 -55.89 -12.01
C ILE A 696 -10.33 -56.91 -11.21
N THR A 697 -10.96 -57.49 -10.19
CA THR A 697 -10.39 -58.57 -9.39
C THR A 697 -11.21 -59.85 -9.56
N VAL A 698 -10.60 -60.91 -10.10
CA VAL A 698 -11.24 -62.23 -10.21
C VAL A 698 -10.93 -63.03 -8.95
N MET A 699 -11.96 -63.58 -8.32
CA MET A 699 -11.90 -64.30 -7.05
C MET A 699 -12.42 -65.72 -7.21
N ASP A 700 -11.76 -66.72 -6.60
CA ASP A 700 -12.28 -68.08 -6.41
C ASP A 700 -12.56 -68.33 -4.93
N ARG A 701 -13.84 -68.54 -4.57
CA ARG A 701 -14.24 -68.86 -3.17
C ARG A 701 -13.66 -67.90 -2.11
N GLY A 702 -13.48 -66.62 -2.48
CA GLY A 702 -12.94 -65.58 -1.61
C GLY A 702 -11.41 -65.37 -1.70
N THR A 703 -10.70 -66.18 -2.49
CA THR A 703 -9.27 -66.00 -2.76
C THR A 703 -9.06 -65.27 -4.08
N MET A 704 -8.24 -64.22 -4.08
CA MET A 704 -7.87 -63.51 -5.32
C MET A 704 -7.07 -64.43 -6.25
N MET A 705 -7.54 -64.54 -7.49
CA MET A 705 -6.90 -65.31 -8.55
C MET A 705 -6.06 -64.42 -9.45
N ALA A 706 -6.59 -63.25 -9.82
CA ALA A 706 -5.94 -62.31 -10.72
C ALA A 706 -6.59 -60.93 -10.60
N THR A 707 -5.84 -59.90 -10.98
CA THR A 707 -6.31 -58.52 -11.07
C THR A 707 -5.88 -57.88 -12.39
N MET A 708 -6.69 -56.95 -12.91
CA MET A 708 -6.33 -56.12 -14.06
C MET A 708 -6.98 -54.75 -13.99
N GLU A 709 -6.34 -53.74 -14.57
CA GLU A 709 -6.93 -52.42 -14.76
C GLU A 709 -7.90 -52.43 -15.94
N LEU A 710 -9.06 -51.80 -15.76
CA LEU A 710 -10.08 -51.53 -16.77
C LEU A 710 -9.98 -50.06 -17.16
N THR A 711 -9.52 -49.80 -18.39
CA THR A 711 -9.42 -48.46 -18.95
C THR A 711 -10.66 -48.11 -19.78
N ALA A 712 -10.90 -46.82 -20.03
CA ALA A 712 -12.07 -46.36 -20.78
C ALA A 712 -12.12 -46.95 -22.20
N ASP A 713 -10.96 -47.12 -22.85
CA ASP A 713 -10.82 -47.71 -24.18
C ASP A 713 -11.34 -49.16 -24.24
N ALA A 714 -11.32 -49.87 -23.11
CA ALA A 714 -11.85 -51.22 -23.01
C ALA A 714 -13.39 -51.27 -23.13
N ASN A 715 -14.07 -50.12 -23.03
CA ASN A 715 -15.53 -50.00 -23.10
C ASN A 715 -16.23 -51.01 -22.18
N GLY A 716 -15.74 -51.10 -20.95
CA GLY A 716 -16.21 -52.01 -19.92
C GLY A 716 -15.85 -53.48 -20.09
N ARG A 717 -15.22 -53.89 -21.20
CA ARG A 717 -14.90 -55.31 -21.45
C ARG A 717 -13.57 -55.69 -20.81
N PHE A 718 -13.54 -56.86 -20.17
CA PHE A 718 -12.31 -57.41 -19.61
C PHE A 718 -12.17 -58.90 -19.93
N SER A 719 -10.93 -59.38 -19.91
CA SER A 719 -10.62 -60.79 -20.08
C SER A 719 -9.32 -61.12 -19.36
N VAL A 720 -9.41 -62.00 -18.36
CA VAL A 720 -8.30 -62.39 -17.49
C VAL A 720 -8.00 -63.86 -17.68
N ASP A 721 -6.74 -64.19 -17.96
CA ASP A 721 -6.28 -65.58 -17.97
C ASP A 721 -5.98 -66.03 -16.53
N LEU A 722 -6.72 -67.03 -16.04
CA LEU A 722 -6.52 -67.59 -14.70
C LEU A 722 -5.52 -68.76 -14.71
N GLY A 723 -5.01 -69.14 -15.88
CA GLY A 723 -4.15 -70.29 -16.04
C GLY A 723 -4.87 -71.61 -15.73
N THR A 724 -4.11 -72.64 -15.36
CA THR A 724 -4.65 -73.93 -14.94
C THR A 724 -5.15 -73.88 -13.51
N MET A 725 -6.27 -74.54 -13.24
CA MET A 725 -6.86 -74.60 -11.91
C MET A 725 -6.74 -76.01 -11.33
N ASP A 726 -6.65 -76.10 -9.99
CA ASP A 726 -6.62 -77.37 -9.28
C ASP A 726 -7.94 -78.14 -9.43
N ARG A 727 -7.92 -79.43 -9.12
CA ARG A 727 -9.12 -80.26 -9.20
C ARG A 727 -10.17 -79.82 -8.16
N GLY A 728 -11.39 -79.54 -8.59
CA GLY A 728 -12.48 -79.20 -7.68
C GLY A 728 -13.63 -78.47 -8.36
N VAL A 729 -14.54 -77.98 -7.52
CA VAL A 729 -15.56 -77.01 -7.91
C VAL A 729 -15.06 -75.63 -7.47
N HIS A 730 -14.84 -74.76 -8.45
CA HIS A 730 -14.46 -73.37 -8.24
C HIS A 730 -15.69 -72.49 -8.42
N LEU A 731 -15.80 -71.44 -7.61
CA LEU A 731 -16.88 -70.46 -7.70
C LEU A 731 -16.23 -69.11 -8.00
N LEU A 732 -16.11 -68.83 -9.29
CA LEU A 732 -15.42 -67.64 -9.79
C LEU A 732 -16.38 -66.44 -9.77
N ARG A 733 -15.97 -65.36 -9.14
CA ARG A 733 -16.68 -64.07 -9.22
C ARG A 733 -15.71 -62.97 -9.60
N VAL A 734 -16.24 -61.88 -10.14
CA VAL A 734 -15.48 -60.64 -10.31
C VAL A 734 -15.98 -59.59 -9.33
N GLU A 735 -15.02 -58.89 -8.75
CA GLU A 735 -15.21 -57.65 -8.01
C GLU A 735 -14.60 -56.54 -8.85
N PHE A 736 -15.42 -55.56 -9.18
CA PHE A 736 -15.02 -54.33 -9.82
C PHE A 736 -14.91 -53.27 -8.73
N SER A 737 -13.71 -52.71 -8.58
CA SER A 737 -13.49 -51.50 -7.79
C SER A 737 -13.57 -50.32 -8.74
N GLY A 738 -14.60 -49.48 -8.62
CA GLY A 738 -14.80 -48.34 -9.50
C GLY A 738 -13.69 -47.30 -9.33
N GLY A 739 -13.19 -46.75 -10.45
CA GLY A 739 -12.41 -45.52 -10.41
C GLY A 739 -13.31 -44.30 -10.13
N PRO A 740 -12.75 -43.09 -10.06
CA PRO A 740 -13.53 -41.87 -9.80
C PRO A 740 -14.78 -41.78 -10.67
N GLY A 741 -15.94 -41.57 -10.04
CA GLY A 741 -17.24 -41.48 -10.69
C GLY A 741 -17.96 -42.82 -10.97
N PHE A 742 -17.45 -43.96 -10.49
CA PHE A 742 -18.09 -45.28 -10.67
C PHE A 742 -18.25 -46.02 -9.34
N GLU A 743 -19.43 -46.58 -9.09
CA GLU A 743 -19.67 -47.44 -7.93
C GLU A 743 -18.95 -48.79 -8.04
N ASP A 744 -18.65 -49.39 -6.89
CA ASP A 744 -18.13 -50.76 -6.80
C ASP A 744 -19.21 -51.78 -7.16
N ALA A 745 -18.84 -52.85 -7.87
CA ALA A 745 -19.78 -53.89 -8.27
C ALA A 745 -19.24 -55.30 -8.09
N ARG A 746 -20.14 -56.25 -7.86
CA ARG A 746 -19.79 -57.67 -7.71
C ARG A 746 -20.68 -58.55 -8.57
N SER A 747 -20.05 -59.46 -9.31
CA SER A 747 -20.79 -60.42 -10.14
C SER A 747 -21.36 -61.55 -9.30
N LEU A 748 -22.41 -62.20 -9.82
CA LEU A 748 -22.80 -63.52 -9.32
C LEU A 748 -21.66 -64.53 -9.53
N PRO A 749 -21.52 -65.54 -8.65
CA PRO A 749 -20.52 -66.58 -8.81
C PRO A 749 -20.86 -67.48 -10.01
N PHE A 750 -19.86 -67.74 -10.84
CA PHE A 750 -19.90 -68.66 -11.97
C PHE A 750 -19.14 -69.96 -11.61
N PRO A 751 -19.80 -71.13 -11.65
CA PRO A 751 -19.13 -72.38 -11.29
C PRO A 751 -18.19 -72.85 -12.41
N VAL A 752 -17.03 -73.40 -12.04
CA VAL A 752 -16.13 -74.13 -12.93
C VAL A 752 -15.77 -75.47 -12.30
N ILE A 753 -16.06 -76.57 -12.98
CA ILE A 753 -15.75 -77.92 -12.51
C ILE A 753 -14.47 -78.42 -13.18
N VAL A 754 -13.41 -78.55 -12.41
CA VAL A 754 -12.12 -79.06 -12.90
C VAL A 754 -12.04 -80.56 -12.63
N LYS A 755 -12.04 -81.35 -13.72
CA LYS A 755 -11.91 -82.81 -13.71
C LYS A 755 -10.46 -83.21 -14.03
N ARG A 756 -10.18 -84.50 -13.93
CA ARG A 756 -8.86 -85.06 -14.30
C ARG A 756 -8.53 -84.79 -15.75
#